data_AF-A0A4P6JQI5-F1
#
_entry.id   AF-A0A4P6JQI5-F1
#
_cell.length_a   1.000
_cell.length_b   1.000
_cell.length_c   1.000
_cell.angle_alpha   90.00
_cell.angle_beta   90.00
_cell.angle_gamma   90.00
#
_symmetry.space_group_name_H-M   'P 1'
#
loop_
_entity.id
_entity.type
_entity.pdbx_description
1 polymer ?
#
loop_
_entity_poly.entity_id
_entity_poly.type
_entity_poly.pdbx_seq_one_letter_code
_entity_poly.pdbx_strand_id
1 'polypeptide(L)'
;MDRRVPVLKDKLLTYHSQGRTRKLVLGSQAWKSWLVRASIFRVEYNNCSFILRKERPGNQRGNGYWRAYYSLNSVQKRIYIGPSKALTLERLNEIAAHFSRLVQREPDQKTENNRHISFERHVQPKKQINAANMQITASVGPRQQNRLLRWKMSLPVLHRDVIRRKRLQPLLHQITQYPLALVCAPAGYGKTTMLASWATELGAKGANRNGITASELEFSRSLQAPFSIAWLTLDNDDNDPLTFWRYVLASLKIGAFIETDSIQPLFAKGVNQSALICLINILGEIQKDTVLILDNYQAIHSSAIHEALLFLIEHQPPRFHLVFVTRSTPPFALARWRAYHQVLEIGIPHLQFTLEETSLFLNGLRDLALSAAEIQALQGESEGWIVGLQLLAQGIYQSGALTSENEAEILSHIFAYLQEELLASLARPVLTFVLHTSILDRLTAPLCDILVEEHNAHEILHSSDRCNLFLFLLDTSRQEYRYQSLFAKAIRFHIQHTMPELLPLLHLKASFWYEEHGMLKEAIEHAWAASKEERVAALLMRYAESTEPWTFAELASLRRWLGSLSSDMIEKHLLLSLLQLWVLRGNFFTIPHKSAELETLVEDTKAAKQLLARLKLEEIPPHLHGISMFLQAMKLYPQGDFKGVRKKLLQALDFLPHTYMTLRYLAAYRLLDRYVLNGNLALIERAQQTLVTIRQTADNRTDQLQAMSALGEIYRMRGQLHQAHGFCAHALQQDGQHSSPGHIPCLFLLTQSTIELEWNDLEGAQDKLGYIMEYIQHSRNIELHGRLCWLLFELKLAQDDTTGALAILDEIESFYPDRLPLLSNGHYLTIRRSMVEAHRTQLLLMQGDLERANQWRYSYTLHPEAPFVLRFMIYTTLAQVALANQEPALALQALSELLRIEAQIPDLSWLLHLYILQALALEAQGQHSQASLCIEHTLALGQAEGYIRTFLKTSTLFAPLLDSLLHRLLDRLSLEENRPPITLPLPAPAYIHTLLAENKHYLTISTLLQDQYTSETQVQKQVLQPTQPQVGAPALSMSRRENDVLALLARGFSDKEIARELTLAPSTVNAHLKRIYSKLQVHSRAQAIYQARLLRLFDL
;
A
#
# COMPACT_ATOMS: atom_id res chain seq x y z
N MET A 1 35.01 -9.78 29.02
CA MET A 1 35.58 -9.93 30.37
C MET A 1 35.60 -11.40 30.73
N ASP A 2 36.79 -11.94 30.96
CA ASP A 2 37.07 -13.34 31.25
C ASP A 2 36.46 -13.76 32.62
N ARG A 3 35.17 -14.14 32.64
CA ARG A 3 34.45 -14.52 33.87
C ARG A 3 34.75 -15.97 34.22
N ARG A 4 35.96 -16.26 34.71
CA ARG A 4 36.23 -17.53 35.40
C ARG A 4 35.29 -17.63 36.62
N VAL A 5 34.49 -18.69 36.65
CA VAL A 5 33.53 -18.96 37.74
C VAL A 5 34.32 -19.11 39.05
N PRO A 6 33.96 -18.39 40.13
CA PRO A 6 34.60 -18.54 41.43
C PRO A 6 34.55 -20.00 41.91
N VAL A 7 35.65 -20.51 42.47
CA VAL A 7 35.75 -21.92 42.91
C VAL A 7 36.00 -21.97 44.42
N LEU A 8 35.14 -22.68 45.13
CA LEU A 8 35.28 -23.00 46.55
C LEU A 8 35.86 -24.41 46.68
N LYS A 9 37.07 -24.50 47.23
CA LYS A 9 37.76 -25.77 47.53
C LYS A 9 38.31 -25.73 48.96
N ASP A 10 38.08 -26.78 49.75
CA ASP A 10 38.63 -26.93 51.11
C ASP A 10 38.44 -25.70 52.02
N LYS A 11 37.21 -25.14 52.02
CA LYS A 11 36.79 -23.91 52.74
C LYS A 11 37.34 -22.58 52.20
N LEU A 12 38.08 -22.60 51.11
CA LEU A 12 38.69 -21.42 50.51
C LEU A 12 38.04 -21.10 49.15
N LEU A 13 37.34 -19.96 49.05
CA LEU A 13 36.80 -19.46 47.79
C LEU A 13 37.87 -18.65 47.08
N THR A 14 38.23 -19.06 45.87
CA THR A 14 39.10 -18.32 44.96
C THR A 14 38.26 -17.65 43.88
N TYR A 15 38.37 -16.33 43.75
CA TYR A 15 37.64 -15.54 42.74
C TYR A 15 38.51 -14.43 42.16
N HIS A 16 38.23 -14.01 40.93
CA HIS A 16 38.95 -12.92 40.27
C HIS A 16 38.16 -11.62 40.39
N SER A 17 38.82 -10.55 40.83
CA SER A 17 38.24 -9.21 40.91
C SER A 17 39.31 -8.17 40.57
N GLN A 18 39.03 -7.28 39.62
CA GLN A 18 39.96 -6.23 39.16
C GLN A 18 41.33 -6.80 38.72
N GLY A 19 41.34 -7.89 37.94
CA GLY A 19 42.57 -8.49 37.42
C GLY A 19 43.45 -9.24 38.43
N ARG A 20 43.04 -9.35 39.71
CA ARG A 20 43.78 -10.10 40.74
C ARG A 20 42.95 -11.25 41.32
N THR A 21 43.60 -12.39 41.57
CA THR A 21 43.03 -13.54 42.26
C THR A 21 42.93 -13.25 43.76
N ARG A 22 41.72 -13.33 44.34
CA ARG A 22 41.47 -13.13 45.77
C ARG A 22 40.94 -14.42 46.39
N LYS A 23 41.28 -14.65 47.66
CA LYS A 23 40.91 -15.83 48.45
C LYS A 23 40.06 -15.42 49.66
N LEU A 24 38.93 -16.08 49.89
CA LEU A 24 38.05 -15.86 51.04
C LEU A 24 37.85 -17.15 51.80
N VAL A 25 37.92 -17.08 53.13
CA VAL A 25 37.59 -18.22 54.00
C VAL A 25 36.07 -18.29 54.16
N LEU A 26 35.49 -19.45 53.91
CA LEU A 26 34.06 -19.72 54.04
C LEU A 26 33.59 -19.47 55.47
N GLY A 27 32.51 -18.70 55.62
CA GLY A 27 31.93 -18.31 56.91
C GLY A 27 32.45 -16.99 57.48
N SER A 28 33.56 -16.45 56.96
CA SER A 28 34.09 -15.13 57.37
C SER A 28 33.12 -13.98 57.05
N GLN A 29 33.31 -12.82 57.69
CA GLN A 29 32.51 -11.63 57.40
C GLN A 29 32.66 -11.19 55.93
N ALA A 30 33.87 -11.34 55.36
CA ALA A 30 34.14 -11.07 53.96
C ALA A 30 33.40 -12.04 53.01
N TRP A 31 33.27 -13.32 53.37
CA TRP A 31 32.46 -14.30 52.65
C TRP A 31 30.97 -13.94 52.64
N LYS A 32 30.41 -13.53 53.78
CA LYS A 32 28.99 -13.14 53.89
C LYS A 32 28.69 -11.92 53.01
N SER A 33 29.57 -10.92 53.02
CA SER A 33 29.45 -9.74 52.14
C SER A 33 29.57 -10.09 50.66
N TRP A 34 30.45 -11.03 50.32
CA TRP A 34 30.62 -11.50 48.94
C TRP A 34 29.38 -12.25 48.42
N LEU A 35 28.74 -13.11 49.23
CA LEU A 35 27.52 -13.86 48.89
C LEU A 35 26.29 -12.97 48.60
N VAL A 36 26.31 -11.70 49.03
CA VAL A 36 25.25 -10.75 48.66
C VAL A 36 25.32 -10.44 47.17
N ARG A 37 26.53 -10.26 46.64
CA ARG A 37 26.82 -9.84 45.25
C ARG A 37 27.02 -11.02 44.30
N ALA A 38 27.39 -12.19 44.81
CA ALA A 38 27.60 -13.38 43.99
C ALA A 38 26.27 -13.96 43.47
N SER A 39 26.25 -14.33 42.19
CA SER A 39 25.13 -15.00 41.51
C SER A 39 25.42 -16.47 41.18
N ILE A 40 26.70 -16.83 41.04
CA ILE A 40 27.14 -18.18 40.70
C ILE A 40 28.54 -18.48 41.25
N PHE A 41 28.77 -19.70 41.73
CA PHE A 41 30.10 -20.23 42.02
C PHE A 41 30.12 -21.76 42.03
N ARG A 42 31.29 -22.35 41.80
CA ARG A 42 31.51 -23.80 41.83
C ARG A 42 32.01 -24.23 43.20
N VAL A 43 31.56 -25.39 43.66
CA VAL A 43 32.07 -26.05 44.87
C VAL A 43 32.74 -27.35 44.46
N GLU A 44 33.97 -27.56 44.93
CA GLU A 44 34.73 -28.79 44.76
C GLU A 44 34.99 -29.41 46.13
N TYR A 45 34.47 -30.62 46.35
CA TYR A 45 34.56 -31.33 47.63
C TYR A 45 34.61 -32.84 47.41
N ASN A 46 35.59 -33.55 47.99
CA ASN A 46 35.77 -35.01 47.92
C ASN A 46 35.49 -35.61 46.51
N ASN A 47 36.16 -35.09 45.47
CA ASN A 47 36.01 -35.49 44.06
C ASN A 47 34.63 -35.27 43.42
N CYS A 48 33.73 -34.53 44.06
CA CYS A 48 32.47 -34.06 43.49
C CYS A 48 32.53 -32.55 43.22
N SER A 49 32.20 -32.12 42.00
CA SER A 49 32.10 -30.70 41.64
C SER A 49 30.67 -30.33 41.23
N PHE A 50 30.09 -29.30 41.86
CA PHE A 50 28.74 -28.83 41.54
C PHE A 50 28.68 -27.30 41.53
N ILE A 51 27.69 -26.75 40.81
CA ILE A 51 27.52 -25.31 40.62
C ILE A 51 26.38 -24.83 41.51
N LEU A 52 26.61 -23.73 42.23
CA LEU A 52 25.59 -23.01 42.98
C LEU A 52 25.15 -21.79 42.20
N ARG A 53 23.84 -21.66 41.97
CA ARG A 53 23.24 -20.49 41.33
C ARG A 53 22.20 -19.86 42.24
N LYS A 54 22.21 -18.52 42.30
CA LYS A 54 21.23 -17.73 43.03
C LYS A 54 20.06 -17.41 42.11
N GLU A 55 18.85 -17.79 42.53
CA GLU A 55 17.61 -17.64 41.78
C GLU A 55 16.63 -16.75 42.55
N ARG A 56 15.77 -16.04 41.81
CA ARG A 56 14.73 -15.17 42.39
C ARG A 56 13.36 -15.83 42.21
N PRO A 57 12.45 -15.72 43.20
CA PRO A 57 11.07 -16.13 43.02
C PRO A 57 10.37 -15.23 41.97
N GLY A 58 9.42 -15.81 41.22
CA GLY A 58 8.80 -15.19 40.04
C GLY A 58 8.13 -13.83 40.26
N ASN A 59 7.78 -13.46 41.50
CA ASN A 59 7.12 -12.19 41.82
C ASN A 59 8.08 -11.00 42.03
N GLN A 60 9.37 -11.15 41.71
CA GLN A 60 10.45 -10.14 41.82
C GLN A 60 10.64 -9.43 43.19
N ARG A 61 9.81 -9.67 44.20
CA ARG A 61 9.98 -9.22 45.59
C ARG A 61 10.52 -10.37 46.45
N GLY A 62 11.80 -10.34 46.78
CA GLY A 62 12.41 -11.27 47.74
C GLY A 62 13.94 -11.40 47.63
N ASN A 63 14.61 -11.66 48.76
CA ASN A 63 16.03 -12.01 48.80
C ASN A 63 16.21 -13.40 48.18
N GLY A 64 16.70 -13.47 46.94
CA GLY A 64 16.84 -14.72 46.17
C GLY A 64 17.51 -15.88 46.92
N TYR A 65 17.16 -17.10 46.54
CA TYR A 65 17.61 -18.36 47.16
C TYR A 65 18.68 -19.04 46.31
N TRP A 66 19.46 -19.93 46.92
CA TRP A 66 20.49 -20.72 46.24
C TRP A 66 19.99 -22.12 45.90
N ARG A 67 20.40 -22.59 44.72
CA ARG A 67 20.13 -23.93 44.22
C ARG A 67 21.44 -24.53 43.70
N ALA A 68 21.72 -25.78 44.07
CA ALA A 68 22.86 -26.54 43.59
C ALA A 68 22.48 -27.33 42.33
N TYR A 69 23.41 -27.38 41.38
CA TYR A 69 23.31 -28.05 40.10
C TYR A 69 24.49 -29.01 39.94
N TYR A 70 24.19 -30.28 39.72
CA TYR A 70 25.16 -31.33 39.43
C TYR A 70 24.79 -32.02 38.12
N SER A 71 25.76 -32.23 37.24
CA SER A 71 25.55 -32.85 35.92
C SER A 71 26.21 -34.22 35.92
N LEU A 72 25.41 -35.26 35.70
CA LEU A 72 25.88 -36.65 35.58
C LEU A 72 25.25 -37.24 34.30
N ASN A 73 26.06 -37.74 33.37
CA ASN A 73 25.62 -38.38 32.12
C ASN A 73 24.47 -37.63 31.41
N SER A 74 24.65 -36.33 31.19
CA SER A 74 23.70 -35.45 30.49
C SER A 74 22.38 -35.15 31.21
N VAL A 75 22.18 -35.64 32.45
CA VAL A 75 21.02 -35.32 33.30
C VAL A 75 21.43 -34.33 34.40
N GLN A 76 20.77 -33.18 34.45
CA GLN A 76 20.98 -32.18 35.50
C GLN A 76 20.12 -32.48 36.73
N LYS A 77 20.77 -32.74 37.87
CA LYS A 77 20.10 -32.84 39.18
C LYS A 77 20.22 -31.51 39.92
N ARG A 78 19.10 -31.04 40.48
CA ARG A 78 19.01 -29.74 41.19
C ARG A 78 18.51 -29.91 42.63
N ILE A 79 19.16 -29.23 43.58
CA ILE A 79 18.82 -29.27 45.01
C ILE A 79 18.62 -27.84 45.53
N TYR A 80 17.47 -27.57 46.15
CA TYR A 80 17.20 -26.28 46.80
C TYR A 80 17.95 -26.17 48.13
N ILE A 81 18.69 -25.07 48.32
CA ILE A 81 19.47 -24.81 49.55
C ILE A 81 18.80 -23.79 50.45
N GLY A 82 18.19 -22.76 49.86
CA GLY A 82 17.55 -21.67 50.60
C GLY A 82 18.35 -20.36 50.56
N PRO A 83 18.04 -19.39 51.44
CA PRO A 83 18.63 -18.05 51.41
C PRO A 83 20.14 -18.07 51.70
N SER A 84 20.89 -17.00 51.39
CA SER A 84 22.35 -16.94 51.58
C SER A 84 22.83 -17.30 53.01
N LYS A 85 22.00 -17.13 54.05
CA LYS A 85 22.32 -17.54 55.43
C LYS A 85 22.38 -19.07 55.62
N ALA A 86 21.76 -19.84 54.73
CA ALA A 86 21.74 -21.31 54.76
C ALA A 86 22.98 -21.95 54.08
N LEU A 87 23.85 -21.16 53.43
CA LEU A 87 25.12 -21.62 52.86
C LEU A 87 26.20 -21.73 53.94
N THR A 88 26.06 -22.74 54.80
CA THR A 88 27.10 -23.14 55.78
C THR A 88 27.98 -24.24 55.21
N LEU A 89 29.15 -24.45 55.81
CA LEU A 89 30.04 -25.56 55.43
C LEU A 89 29.32 -26.91 55.56
N GLU A 90 28.62 -27.13 56.67
CA GLU A 90 27.86 -28.34 56.94
C GLU A 90 26.84 -28.60 55.83
N ARG A 91 26.08 -27.56 55.44
CA ARG A 91 25.06 -27.69 54.39
C ARG A 91 25.65 -27.99 53.01
N LEU A 92 26.81 -27.41 52.68
CA LEU A 92 27.50 -27.70 51.43
C LEU A 92 28.11 -29.11 51.41
N ASN A 93 28.61 -29.58 52.55
CA ASN A 93 29.14 -30.94 52.71
C ASN A 93 28.01 -31.99 52.61
N GLU A 94 26.84 -31.74 53.19
CA GLU A 94 25.65 -32.60 53.03
C GLU A 94 25.26 -32.77 51.56
N ILE A 95 25.26 -31.67 50.80
CA ILE A 95 24.89 -31.67 49.38
C ILE A 95 25.96 -32.40 48.55
N ALA A 96 27.23 -32.16 48.84
CA ALA A 96 28.33 -32.88 48.20
C ALA A 96 28.22 -34.39 48.45
N ALA A 97 27.98 -34.81 49.70
CA ALA A 97 27.80 -36.21 50.06
C ALA A 97 26.55 -36.83 49.38
N HIS A 98 25.47 -36.06 49.22
CA HIS A 98 24.30 -36.50 48.46
C HIS A 98 24.64 -36.76 46.99
N PHE A 99 25.36 -35.86 46.33
CA PHE A 99 25.78 -36.06 44.94
C PHE A 99 26.78 -37.21 44.81
N SER A 100 27.76 -37.35 45.71
CA SER A 100 28.70 -38.49 45.69
C SER A 100 27.99 -39.85 45.84
N ARG A 101 26.95 -39.97 46.67
CA ARG A 101 26.15 -41.21 46.76
C ARG A 101 25.35 -41.53 45.48
N LEU A 102 25.00 -40.50 44.71
CA LEU A 102 24.35 -40.67 43.41
C LEU A 102 25.31 -41.14 42.32
N VAL A 103 26.63 -40.95 42.50
CA VAL A 103 27.68 -41.42 41.58
C VAL A 103 28.11 -42.86 41.88
N GLN A 104 28.08 -43.28 43.15
CA GLN A 104 28.51 -44.63 43.58
C GLN A 104 27.44 -45.72 43.47
N ARG A 105 26.19 -45.37 43.14
CA ARG A 105 25.08 -46.32 42.97
C ARG A 105 24.78 -46.52 41.48
N GLU A 106 25.66 -47.20 40.77
CA GLU A 106 25.38 -47.90 39.50
C GLU A 106 26.56 -48.89 39.28
N PRO A 107 26.30 -50.21 39.35
CA PRO A 107 25.73 -50.90 38.19
C PRO A 107 24.47 -51.72 38.51
N ASP A 108 23.65 -51.85 37.46
CA ASP A 108 22.50 -52.72 37.28
C ASP A 108 21.18 -52.45 38.04
N GLN A 109 20.16 -52.28 37.21
CA GLN A 109 18.71 -52.42 37.40
C GLN A 109 17.88 -51.26 37.98
N LYS A 110 16.98 -50.81 37.07
CA LYS A 110 15.69 -50.14 37.24
C LYS A 110 14.97 -50.46 38.56
N THR A 111 14.73 -49.45 39.40
CA THR A 111 13.39 -48.97 39.82
C THR A 111 13.49 -47.82 40.84
N GLU A 112 12.51 -46.93 40.75
CA GLU A 112 12.37 -45.69 41.50
C GLU A 112 12.14 -45.90 43.01
N ASN A 113 12.87 -45.12 43.82
CA ASN A 113 12.32 -44.46 45.01
C ASN A 113 13.33 -43.44 45.55
N ASN A 114 13.19 -42.16 45.19
CA ASN A 114 13.83 -41.08 45.92
C ASN A 114 12.74 -40.25 46.60
N ARG A 115 12.33 -40.70 47.78
CA ARG A 115 11.53 -39.93 48.73
C ARG A 115 12.33 -38.71 49.19
N HIS A 116 11.62 -37.59 49.26
CA HIS A 116 12.04 -36.34 49.88
C HIS A 116 12.71 -36.56 51.25
N ILE A 117 13.93 -36.06 51.41
CA ILE A 117 14.53 -35.77 52.71
C ILE A 117 14.09 -34.36 53.09
N SER A 118 13.08 -34.27 53.95
CA SER A 118 12.69 -33.07 54.69
C SER A 118 13.54 -32.95 55.96
N PHE A 119 14.24 -31.82 56.13
CA PHE A 119 14.81 -31.42 57.42
C PHE A 119 14.04 -30.21 57.94
N GLU A 120 13.20 -30.44 58.95
CA GLU A 120 12.51 -29.43 59.74
C GLU A 120 13.46 -28.74 60.72
N ARG A 121 13.23 -27.45 60.95
CA ARG A 121 13.93 -26.64 61.95
C ARG A 121 13.40 -26.94 63.34
N HIS A 122 14.34 -27.10 64.27
CA HIS A 122 14.14 -27.07 65.71
C HIS A 122 13.16 -25.99 66.19
N VAL A 123 12.15 -26.45 66.95
CA VAL A 123 11.57 -25.72 68.08
C VAL A 123 11.74 -26.64 69.30
N GLN A 124 12.27 -26.11 70.40
CA GLN A 124 12.38 -26.74 71.72
C GLN A 124 11.55 -25.90 72.73
N PRO A 125 11.22 -26.39 73.95
CA PRO A 125 11.14 -27.79 74.43
C PRO A 125 9.94 -28.07 75.39
N LYS A 126 9.90 -29.34 75.87
CA LYS A 126 9.28 -29.89 77.11
C LYS A 126 7.79 -30.34 77.09
N LYS A 127 7.56 -31.66 77.08
CA LYS A 127 7.28 -32.49 78.28
C LYS A 127 6.98 -33.96 77.88
N GLN A 128 7.93 -34.85 78.19
CA GLN A 128 7.76 -36.08 78.97
C GLN A 128 6.38 -36.78 78.99
N ILE A 129 6.28 -38.01 78.45
CA ILE A 129 6.12 -39.29 79.21
C ILE A 129 5.47 -40.41 78.36
N ASN A 130 6.21 -41.52 78.33
CA ASN A 130 5.88 -42.96 78.24
C ASN A 130 5.24 -43.61 77.01
N ALA A 131 5.99 -44.61 76.55
CA ALA A 131 5.58 -45.75 75.74
C ALA A 131 4.70 -46.73 76.53
N ALA A 132 3.73 -47.36 75.84
CA ALA A 132 3.31 -48.72 76.10
C ALA A 132 2.56 -49.30 74.88
N ASN A 133 2.93 -50.52 74.54
CA ASN A 133 2.31 -51.45 73.59
C ASN A 133 0.77 -51.54 73.74
N MET A 134 0.03 -51.69 72.64
CA MET A 134 -0.76 -52.91 72.40
C MET A 134 -1.43 -52.96 71.02
N GLN A 135 -1.16 -54.08 70.36
CA GLN A 135 -1.81 -54.73 69.22
C GLN A 135 -3.30 -54.41 69.03
N ILE A 136 -3.70 -54.04 67.80
CA ILE A 136 -5.03 -54.35 67.26
C ILE A 136 -4.90 -54.74 65.77
N THR A 137 -5.05 -56.05 65.55
CA THR A 137 -5.59 -56.76 64.39
C THR A 137 -5.70 -56.03 63.05
N ALA A 138 -5.00 -56.59 62.05
CA ALA A 138 -5.15 -56.28 60.64
C ALA A 138 -6.57 -56.65 60.15
N SER A 139 -7.46 -55.66 60.08
CA SER A 139 -8.60 -55.67 59.16
C SER A 139 -8.20 -54.93 57.90
N VAL A 140 -8.02 -55.68 56.81
CA VAL A 140 -7.77 -55.18 55.46
C VAL A 140 -8.94 -54.28 55.03
N GLY A 141 -8.71 -52.98 54.91
CA GLY A 141 -9.63 -52.01 54.31
C GLY A 141 -9.14 -51.58 52.91
N PRO A 142 -10.04 -51.36 51.93
CA PRO A 142 -9.67 -51.06 50.54
C PRO A 142 -9.25 -49.59 50.42
N ARG A 143 -7.95 -49.29 50.50
CA ARG A 143 -7.39 -47.94 50.27
C ARG A 143 -6.12 -47.92 49.43
N GLN A 144 -6.03 -48.79 48.43
CA GLN A 144 -5.09 -48.63 47.30
C GLN A 144 -5.88 -48.43 46.00
N GLN A 145 -6.56 -47.29 45.84
CA GLN A 145 -7.21 -46.91 44.58
C GLN A 145 -6.56 -45.65 43.97
N ASN A 146 -6.07 -45.82 42.74
CA ASN A 146 -5.91 -44.84 41.65
C ASN A 146 -5.30 -43.45 41.95
N ARG A 147 -3.99 -43.31 41.70
CA ARG A 147 -3.32 -42.01 41.52
C ARG A 147 -3.38 -41.54 40.05
N LEU A 148 -4.58 -41.28 39.53
CA LEU A 148 -4.75 -40.61 38.22
C LEU A 148 -4.99 -39.11 38.41
N LEU A 149 -4.36 -38.29 37.57
CA LEU A 149 -4.56 -36.85 37.58
C LEU A 149 -5.90 -36.49 36.92
N ARG A 150 -6.91 -36.17 37.74
CA ARG A 150 -8.28 -35.86 37.27
C ARG A 150 -8.35 -34.71 36.27
N TRP A 151 -7.46 -33.73 36.36
CA TRP A 151 -7.48 -32.57 35.47
C TRP A 151 -7.15 -32.94 34.02
N LYS A 152 -6.38 -34.02 33.78
CA LYS A 152 -6.13 -34.53 32.42
C LYS A 152 -7.41 -35.04 31.75
N MET A 153 -8.39 -35.47 32.54
CA MET A 153 -9.65 -36.06 32.08
C MET A 153 -10.83 -35.08 32.14
N SER A 154 -10.58 -33.84 32.56
CA SER A 154 -11.61 -32.80 32.63
C SER A 154 -11.59 -31.94 31.39
N LEU A 155 -12.77 -31.54 30.92
CA LEU A 155 -12.90 -30.56 29.85
C LEU A 155 -12.13 -29.27 30.20
N PRO A 156 -11.29 -28.74 29.29
CA PRO A 156 -10.58 -27.49 29.52
C PRO A 156 -11.53 -26.34 29.85
N VAL A 157 -11.17 -25.53 30.85
CA VAL A 157 -11.96 -24.36 31.23
C VAL A 157 -11.72 -23.26 30.22
N LEU A 158 -12.78 -22.82 29.55
CA LEU A 158 -12.75 -21.68 28.65
C LEU A 158 -12.61 -20.39 29.45
N HIS A 159 -11.72 -19.50 29.01
CA HIS A 159 -11.70 -18.13 29.51
C HIS A 159 -12.98 -17.38 29.10
N ARG A 160 -13.33 -16.32 29.85
CA ARG A 160 -14.53 -15.52 29.55
C ARG A 160 -14.46 -14.83 28.17
N ASP A 161 -13.25 -14.57 27.68
CA ASP A 161 -13.00 -13.81 26.47
C ASP A 161 -12.67 -14.73 25.27
N VAL A 162 -13.54 -15.72 25.01
CA VAL A 162 -13.40 -16.65 23.87
C VAL A 162 -14.36 -16.26 22.77
N ILE A 163 -13.85 -16.08 21.55
CA ILE A 163 -14.68 -15.83 20.36
C ILE A 163 -15.42 -17.10 19.96
N ARG A 164 -16.73 -16.98 19.76
CA ARG A 164 -17.54 -18.06 19.20
C ARG A 164 -17.42 -18.09 17.68
N ARG A 165 -16.82 -19.16 17.17
CA ARG A 165 -16.52 -19.35 15.75
C ARG A 165 -17.67 -20.06 15.04
N LYS A 166 -18.78 -19.35 14.84
CA LYS A 166 -20.03 -19.91 14.26
C LYS A 166 -19.80 -20.67 12.95
N ARG A 167 -18.87 -20.19 12.10
CA ARG A 167 -18.53 -20.85 10.83
C ARG A 167 -18.01 -22.29 10.98
N LEU A 168 -17.42 -22.62 12.12
CA LEU A 168 -16.87 -23.96 12.39
C LEU A 168 -17.92 -24.91 12.95
N GLN A 169 -19.07 -24.42 13.40
CA GLN A 169 -20.11 -25.27 14.00
C GLN A 169 -20.57 -26.39 13.03
N PRO A 170 -20.89 -26.13 11.75
CA PRO A 170 -21.28 -27.20 10.83
C PRO A 170 -20.21 -28.28 10.67
N LEU A 171 -18.93 -27.87 10.61
CA LEU A 171 -17.80 -28.79 10.49
C LEU A 171 -17.60 -29.62 11.76
N LEU A 172 -17.78 -29.02 12.95
CA LEU A 172 -17.67 -29.72 14.22
C LEU A 172 -18.83 -30.69 14.44
N HIS A 173 -20.04 -30.36 13.97
CA HIS A 173 -21.18 -31.29 13.99
C HIS A 173 -20.97 -32.52 13.10
N GLN A 174 -20.09 -32.46 12.10
CA GLN A 174 -19.74 -33.63 11.29
C GLN A 174 -18.85 -34.63 12.04
N ILE A 175 -18.22 -34.28 13.18
CA ILE A 175 -17.33 -35.20 13.91
C ILE A 175 -18.03 -36.53 14.23
N THR A 176 -19.32 -36.52 14.56
CA THR A 176 -20.11 -37.73 14.84
C THR A 176 -20.56 -38.49 13.59
N GLN A 177 -20.21 -38.02 12.39
CA GLN A 177 -20.49 -38.71 11.12
C GLN A 177 -19.28 -39.52 10.64
N TYR A 178 -18.11 -39.31 11.23
CA TYR A 178 -16.86 -40.00 10.87
C TYR A 178 -16.37 -40.85 12.04
N PRO A 179 -15.78 -42.03 11.79
CA PRO A 179 -15.16 -42.81 12.86
C PRO A 179 -13.93 -42.10 13.43
N LEU A 180 -13.22 -41.34 12.58
CA LEU A 180 -11.99 -40.64 12.94
C LEU A 180 -12.03 -39.17 12.52
N ALA A 181 -11.70 -38.26 13.44
CA ALA A 181 -11.41 -36.87 13.12
C ALA A 181 -9.98 -36.49 13.55
N LEU A 182 -9.28 -35.78 12.67
CA LEU A 182 -7.93 -35.26 12.89
C LEU A 182 -7.97 -33.74 12.94
N VAL A 183 -7.70 -33.17 14.11
CA VAL A 183 -7.53 -31.72 14.30
C VAL A 183 -6.03 -31.42 14.37
N CYS A 184 -5.46 -30.99 13.24
CA CYS A 184 -4.01 -30.89 13.06
C CYS A 184 -3.61 -29.45 12.65
N ALA A 185 -2.85 -28.78 13.51
CA ALA A 185 -2.30 -27.45 13.25
C ALA A 185 -1.18 -27.13 14.26
N PRO A 186 -0.31 -26.14 13.99
CA PRO A 186 0.70 -25.69 14.94
C PRO A 186 0.12 -25.21 16.28
N ALA A 187 1.01 -24.96 17.25
CA ALA A 187 0.64 -24.35 18.51
C ALA A 187 -0.02 -22.96 18.29
N GLY A 188 -1.05 -22.65 19.07
CA GLY A 188 -1.64 -21.31 19.06
C GLY A 188 -2.71 -21.02 18.00
N TYR A 189 -3.19 -22.02 17.25
CA TYR A 189 -4.37 -21.90 16.36
C TYR A 189 -5.71 -22.23 17.05
N GLY A 190 -5.72 -22.40 18.38
CA GLY A 190 -6.96 -22.57 19.14
C GLY A 190 -7.66 -23.93 19.02
N LYS A 191 -6.96 -25.00 18.62
CA LYS A 191 -7.51 -26.37 18.49
C LYS A 191 -8.29 -26.83 19.73
N THR A 192 -7.62 -26.81 20.90
CA THR A 192 -8.20 -27.20 22.19
C THR A 192 -9.36 -26.29 22.57
N THR A 193 -9.21 -24.97 22.42
CA THR A 193 -10.25 -23.98 22.73
C THR A 193 -11.50 -24.17 21.86
N MET A 194 -11.34 -24.47 20.58
CA MET A 194 -12.43 -24.74 19.65
C MET A 194 -13.25 -25.96 20.08
N LEU A 195 -12.59 -27.09 20.33
CA LEU A 195 -13.29 -28.32 20.75
C LEU A 195 -13.90 -28.18 22.15
N ALA A 196 -13.24 -27.49 23.07
CA ALA A 196 -13.79 -27.21 24.39
C ALA A 196 -15.03 -26.28 24.32
N SER A 197 -15.02 -25.28 23.43
CA SER A 197 -16.18 -24.42 23.16
C SER A 197 -17.35 -25.20 22.61
N TRP A 198 -17.11 -26.05 21.61
CA TRP A 198 -18.13 -26.93 21.03
C TRP A 198 -18.72 -27.90 22.04
N ALA A 199 -17.88 -28.56 22.83
CA ALA A 199 -18.32 -29.44 23.91
C ALA A 199 -19.21 -28.69 24.93
N THR A 200 -18.80 -27.47 25.31
CA THR A 200 -19.55 -26.65 26.27
C THR A 200 -20.91 -26.20 25.73
N GLU A 201 -20.98 -25.79 24.45
CA GLU A 201 -22.22 -25.34 23.80
C GLU A 201 -23.28 -26.46 23.72
N LEU A 202 -22.83 -27.71 23.58
CA LEU A 202 -23.69 -28.88 23.49
C LEU A 202 -24.10 -29.45 24.85
N GLY A 203 -23.73 -28.77 25.93
CA GLY A 203 -24.07 -29.18 27.30
C GLY A 203 -23.18 -30.29 27.86
N ALA A 204 -22.09 -30.67 27.17
CA ALA A 204 -21.10 -31.59 27.72
C ALA A 204 -20.32 -30.85 28.83
N LYS A 205 -20.58 -31.21 30.10
CA LYS A 205 -19.78 -30.72 31.22
C LYS A 205 -18.73 -31.77 31.59
N GLY A 206 -17.46 -31.37 31.56
CA GLY A 206 -16.38 -32.15 32.19
C GLY A 206 -16.59 -32.30 33.69
N ALA A 207 -16.10 -33.39 34.28
CA ALA A 207 -16.19 -33.65 35.71
C ALA A 207 -15.73 -32.43 36.53
N ASN A 208 -16.64 -31.87 37.34
CA ASN A 208 -16.36 -30.76 38.23
C ASN A 208 -15.12 -31.06 39.09
N ARG A 209 -14.19 -30.10 39.20
CA ARG A 209 -12.99 -30.21 40.06
C ARG A 209 -13.32 -30.40 41.55
N ASN A 210 -14.55 -30.06 41.96
CA ASN A 210 -15.02 -30.15 43.34
C ASN A 210 -16.05 -31.28 43.42
N GLY A 211 -15.65 -32.45 43.90
CA GLY A 211 -16.47 -33.66 43.94
C GLY A 211 -17.62 -33.63 44.96
N ILE A 212 -18.61 -32.75 44.79
CA ILE A 212 -19.85 -32.77 45.55
C ILE A 212 -21.02 -32.77 44.56
N THR A 213 -21.73 -33.90 44.54
CA THR A 213 -23.06 -34.19 43.96
C THR A 213 -23.50 -33.32 42.78
N ALA A 214 -23.53 -33.91 41.58
CA ALA A 214 -24.46 -33.46 40.56
C ALA A 214 -25.86 -33.43 41.19
N SER A 215 -26.47 -32.25 41.29
CA SER A 215 -27.86 -32.11 41.68
C SER A 215 -28.75 -32.90 40.71
N GLU A 216 -29.92 -33.39 41.14
CA GLU A 216 -30.86 -34.15 40.27
C GLU A 216 -31.27 -33.35 39.01
N LEU A 217 -31.22 -32.02 39.06
CA LEU A 217 -31.39 -31.10 37.93
C LEU A 217 -30.22 -31.14 36.92
N GLU A 218 -29.00 -31.47 37.37
CA GLU A 218 -27.79 -31.56 36.55
C GLU A 218 -27.66 -32.93 35.86
N PHE A 219 -28.10 -34.02 36.50
CA PHE A 219 -28.23 -35.35 35.88
C PHE A 219 -29.25 -35.35 34.73
N SER A 220 -30.37 -34.64 34.93
CA SER A 220 -31.44 -34.53 33.93
C SER A 220 -31.04 -33.80 32.64
N ARG A 221 -30.10 -32.85 32.71
CA ARG A 221 -29.61 -32.10 31.53
C ARG A 221 -28.52 -32.83 30.73
N SER A 222 -27.65 -33.62 31.36
CA SER A 222 -26.67 -34.45 30.61
C SER A 222 -27.35 -35.62 29.87
N LEU A 223 -28.50 -36.08 30.37
CA LEU A 223 -29.36 -37.04 29.68
C LEU A 223 -30.00 -36.47 28.39
N GLN A 224 -30.11 -35.14 28.25
CA GLN A 224 -30.69 -34.47 27.07
C GLN A 224 -29.67 -34.11 25.98
N ALA A 225 -28.36 -34.22 26.26
CA ALA A 225 -27.32 -33.99 25.25
C ALA A 225 -27.34 -35.09 24.16
N PRO A 226 -27.14 -34.72 22.88
CA PRO A 226 -27.23 -35.66 21.76
C PRO A 226 -26.11 -36.71 21.74
N PHE A 227 -24.96 -36.43 22.36
CA PHE A 227 -23.81 -37.36 22.45
C PHE A 227 -22.96 -37.11 23.71
N SER A 228 -22.12 -38.07 24.07
CA SER A 228 -21.23 -38.04 25.23
C SER A 228 -19.78 -37.70 24.83
N ILE A 229 -19.04 -36.98 25.68
CA ILE A 229 -17.65 -36.56 25.39
C ILE A 229 -16.71 -37.03 26.50
N ALA A 230 -15.77 -37.90 26.15
CA ALA A 230 -14.63 -38.24 26.98
C ALA A 230 -13.41 -37.41 26.53
N TRP A 231 -12.78 -36.70 27.47
CA TRP A 231 -11.61 -35.86 27.19
C TRP A 231 -10.37 -36.44 27.86
N LEU A 232 -9.25 -36.49 27.16
CA LEU A 232 -7.94 -36.83 27.72
C LEU A 232 -6.83 -35.93 27.14
N THR A 233 -6.22 -35.11 27.99
CA THR A 233 -5.01 -34.34 27.65
C THR A 233 -3.77 -35.16 27.98
N LEU A 234 -2.95 -35.40 26.96
CA LEU A 234 -1.75 -36.24 27.02
C LEU A 234 -0.48 -35.41 27.30
N ASP A 235 0.49 -36.02 27.98
CA ASP A 235 1.86 -35.52 28.07
C ASP A 235 2.88 -36.64 27.89
N ASN A 236 4.18 -36.33 27.97
CA ASN A 236 5.25 -37.28 27.69
C ASN A 236 5.26 -38.48 28.66
N ASP A 237 4.70 -38.33 29.87
CA ASP A 237 4.62 -39.41 30.85
C ASP A 237 3.55 -40.45 30.45
N ASP A 238 2.62 -40.09 29.57
CA ASP A 238 1.57 -40.97 29.06
C ASP A 238 2.03 -41.83 27.87
N ASN A 239 3.30 -41.75 27.45
CA ASN A 239 3.84 -42.57 26.35
C ASN A 239 4.06 -44.06 26.74
N ASP A 240 3.89 -44.40 28.02
CA ASP A 240 3.85 -45.78 28.51
C ASP A 240 2.48 -46.44 28.22
N PRO A 241 2.41 -47.60 27.53
CA PRO A 241 1.14 -48.22 27.13
C PRO A 241 0.18 -48.50 28.29
N LEU A 242 0.68 -48.93 29.45
CA LEU A 242 -0.17 -49.23 30.62
C LEU A 242 -0.80 -47.95 31.17
N THR A 243 0.01 -46.89 31.31
CA THR A 243 -0.43 -45.59 31.79
C THR A 243 -1.42 -44.94 30.83
N PHE A 244 -1.14 -44.97 29.53
CA PHE A 244 -2.01 -44.47 28.47
C PHE A 244 -3.41 -45.08 28.55
N TRP A 245 -3.51 -46.41 28.47
CA TRP A 245 -4.80 -47.09 28.45
C TRP A 245 -5.55 -46.96 29.77
N ARG A 246 -4.85 -46.88 30.91
CA ARG A 246 -5.48 -46.58 32.20
C ARG A 246 -6.16 -45.21 32.19
N TYR A 247 -5.52 -44.18 31.61
CA TYR A 247 -6.14 -42.86 31.44
C TYR A 247 -7.29 -42.89 30.42
N VAL A 248 -7.17 -43.64 29.32
CA VAL A 248 -8.26 -43.81 28.34
C VAL A 248 -9.50 -44.42 29.00
N LEU A 249 -9.36 -45.56 29.68
CA LEU A 249 -10.47 -46.23 30.36
C LEU A 249 -11.11 -45.36 31.45
N ALA A 250 -10.29 -44.60 32.18
CA ALA A 250 -10.78 -43.66 33.19
C ALA A 250 -11.51 -42.46 32.57
N SER A 251 -11.05 -41.93 31.43
CA SER A 251 -11.71 -40.84 30.71
C SER A 251 -13.07 -41.27 30.15
N LEU A 252 -13.20 -42.49 29.62
CA LEU A 252 -14.46 -43.06 29.15
C LEU A 252 -15.46 -43.25 30.31
N LYS A 253 -14.98 -43.72 31.46
CA LYS A 253 -15.82 -43.88 32.66
C LYS A 253 -16.35 -42.54 33.18
N ILE A 254 -15.50 -41.52 33.22
CA ILE A 254 -15.84 -40.24 33.84
C ILE A 254 -16.63 -39.34 32.88
N GLY A 255 -16.24 -39.28 31.60
CA GLY A 255 -16.81 -38.36 30.62
C GLY A 255 -17.97 -38.95 29.81
N ALA A 256 -17.97 -40.27 29.57
CA ALA A 256 -18.99 -40.96 28.79
C ALA A 256 -19.85 -41.93 29.60
N PHE A 257 -19.61 -42.06 30.92
CA PHE A 257 -20.34 -42.95 31.83
C PHE A 257 -20.30 -44.43 31.40
N ILE A 258 -19.24 -44.84 30.71
CA ILE A 258 -19.03 -46.22 30.25
C ILE A 258 -18.39 -47.03 31.38
N GLU A 259 -18.98 -48.18 31.73
CA GLU A 259 -18.43 -49.03 32.78
C GLU A 259 -17.19 -49.78 32.27
N THR A 260 -16.00 -49.38 32.77
CA THR A 260 -14.70 -49.96 32.37
C THR A 260 -14.01 -50.77 33.47
N ASP A 261 -14.62 -50.90 34.66
CA ASP A 261 -13.99 -51.53 35.82
C ASP A 261 -13.74 -53.04 35.60
N SER A 262 -14.62 -53.71 34.85
CA SER A 262 -14.51 -55.15 34.50
C SER A 262 -13.28 -55.47 33.65
N ILE A 263 -12.81 -54.52 32.83
CA ILE A 263 -11.69 -54.72 31.90
C ILE A 263 -10.37 -54.09 32.35
N GLN A 264 -10.37 -53.21 33.36
CA GLN A 264 -9.14 -52.62 33.92
C GLN A 264 -8.05 -53.66 34.28
N PRO A 265 -8.37 -54.81 34.90
CA PRO A 265 -7.36 -55.84 35.21
C PRO A 265 -6.73 -56.48 33.96
N LEU A 266 -7.43 -56.50 32.82
CA LEU A 266 -6.90 -57.03 31.56
C LEU A 266 -5.81 -56.10 31.02
N PHE A 267 -6.08 -54.79 31.00
CA PHE A 267 -5.10 -53.78 30.58
C PHE A 267 -3.92 -53.65 31.55
N ALA A 268 -4.12 -53.95 32.84
CA ALA A 268 -3.03 -53.97 33.82
C ALA A 268 -1.99 -55.10 33.58
N LYS A 269 -2.36 -56.16 32.84
CA LYS A 269 -1.47 -57.26 32.46
C LYS A 269 -0.72 -57.01 31.14
N GLY A 270 -1.02 -55.92 30.45
CA GLY A 270 -0.50 -55.59 29.13
C GLY A 270 -1.61 -55.30 28.13
N VAL A 271 -1.31 -54.45 27.14
CA VAL A 271 -2.23 -54.11 26.06
C VAL A 271 -2.09 -55.18 24.98
N ASN A 272 -3.10 -56.04 24.85
CA ASN A 272 -3.15 -57.08 23.83
C ASN A 272 -4.51 -57.07 23.11
N GLN A 273 -4.62 -57.83 22.02
CA GLN A 273 -5.85 -57.89 21.23
C GLN A 273 -7.07 -58.32 22.06
N SER A 274 -6.92 -59.26 23.00
CA SER A 274 -8.02 -59.70 23.85
C SER A 274 -8.59 -58.57 24.72
N ALA A 275 -7.73 -57.74 25.31
CA ALA A 275 -8.14 -56.57 26.08
C ALA A 275 -8.84 -55.53 25.19
N LEU A 276 -8.32 -55.30 23.98
CA LEU A 276 -8.92 -54.39 22.99
C LEU A 276 -10.28 -54.88 22.49
N ILE A 277 -10.45 -56.17 22.21
CA ILE A 277 -11.73 -56.78 21.81
C ILE A 277 -12.77 -56.61 22.92
N CYS A 278 -12.40 -56.82 24.19
CA CYS A 278 -13.31 -56.60 25.31
C CYS A 278 -13.75 -55.13 25.38
N LEU A 279 -12.84 -54.19 25.17
CA LEU A 279 -13.18 -52.77 25.08
C LEU A 279 -14.12 -52.47 23.90
N ILE A 280 -13.83 -53.00 22.71
CA ILE A 280 -14.67 -52.82 21.51
C ILE A 280 -16.09 -53.33 21.75
N ASN A 281 -16.25 -54.49 22.39
CA ASN A 281 -17.56 -55.05 22.71
C ASN A 281 -18.34 -54.14 23.68
N ILE A 282 -17.68 -53.63 24.73
CA ILE A 282 -18.31 -52.65 25.65
C ILE A 282 -18.71 -51.37 24.89
N LEU A 283 -17.86 -50.89 23.99
CA LEU A 283 -18.17 -49.74 23.14
C LEU A 283 -19.30 -50.04 22.14
N GLY A 284 -19.52 -51.30 21.77
CA GLY A 284 -20.61 -51.71 20.86
C GLY A 284 -22.00 -51.63 21.50
N GLU A 285 -22.07 -51.66 22.84
CA GLU A 285 -23.34 -51.63 23.59
C GLU A 285 -23.82 -50.20 23.89
N ILE A 286 -23.06 -49.17 23.48
CA ILE A 286 -23.40 -47.77 23.78
C ILE A 286 -24.68 -47.31 23.07
N GLN A 287 -25.55 -46.64 23.83
CA GLN A 287 -26.86 -46.19 23.35
C GLN A 287 -26.83 -44.78 22.74
N LYS A 288 -25.74 -44.04 22.93
CA LYS A 288 -25.53 -42.68 22.45
C LYS A 288 -24.19 -42.56 21.75
N ASP A 289 -24.11 -41.68 20.76
CA ASP A 289 -22.83 -41.36 20.14
C ASP A 289 -21.85 -40.88 21.22
N THR A 290 -20.62 -41.38 21.17
CA THR A 290 -19.59 -41.12 22.18
C THR A 290 -18.31 -40.70 21.49
N VAL A 291 -17.82 -39.51 21.81
CA VAL A 291 -16.61 -38.93 21.24
C VAL A 291 -15.49 -39.00 22.27
N LEU A 292 -14.38 -39.67 21.93
CA LEU A 292 -13.14 -39.64 22.71
C LEU A 292 -12.16 -38.65 22.07
N ILE A 293 -11.84 -37.58 22.81
CA ILE A 293 -10.90 -36.54 22.40
C ILE A 293 -9.56 -36.80 23.09
N LEU A 294 -8.54 -37.08 22.28
CA LEU A 294 -7.14 -37.19 22.71
C LEU A 294 -6.42 -35.91 22.36
N ASP A 295 -6.29 -35.02 23.34
CA ASP A 295 -5.61 -33.74 23.20
C ASP A 295 -4.10 -33.89 23.42
N ASN A 296 -3.31 -33.15 22.65
CA ASN A 296 -1.84 -33.16 22.69
C ASN A 296 -1.21 -34.51 22.27
N TYR A 297 -1.79 -35.19 21.26
CA TYR A 297 -1.40 -36.54 20.86
C TYR A 297 0.06 -36.68 20.38
N GLN A 298 0.70 -35.59 19.96
CA GLN A 298 2.11 -35.62 19.58
C GLN A 298 3.07 -36.01 20.72
N ALA A 299 2.62 -36.06 21.97
CA ALA A 299 3.40 -36.59 23.09
C ALA A 299 3.58 -38.14 23.04
N ILE A 300 2.80 -38.82 22.20
CA ILE A 300 2.84 -40.28 22.05
C ILE A 300 3.71 -40.66 20.85
N HIS A 301 4.74 -41.44 21.12
CA HIS A 301 5.71 -41.96 20.14
C HIS A 301 5.83 -43.49 20.16
N SER A 302 5.18 -44.15 21.13
CA SER A 302 5.23 -45.61 21.31
C SER A 302 4.48 -46.34 20.21
N SER A 303 5.17 -47.20 19.46
CA SER A 303 4.57 -48.02 18.40
C SER A 303 3.45 -48.90 18.93
N ALA A 304 3.60 -49.46 20.14
CA ALA A 304 2.57 -50.31 20.76
C ALA A 304 1.25 -49.55 21.01
N ILE A 305 1.32 -48.25 21.34
CA ILE A 305 0.11 -47.42 21.50
C ILE A 305 -0.51 -47.13 20.13
N HIS A 306 0.31 -46.81 19.13
CA HIS A 306 -0.17 -46.55 17.77
C HIS A 306 -0.85 -47.79 17.15
N GLU A 307 -0.24 -48.97 17.29
CA GLU A 307 -0.79 -50.25 16.81
C GLU A 307 -2.12 -50.57 17.51
N ALA A 308 -2.20 -50.40 18.83
CA ALA A 308 -3.42 -50.66 19.59
C ALA A 308 -4.56 -49.70 19.22
N LEU A 309 -4.26 -48.42 18.99
CA LEU A 309 -5.24 -47.44 18.52
C LEU A 309 -5.67 -47.70 17.09
N LEU A 310 -4.75 -48.12 16.20
CA LEU A 310 -5.09 -48.50 14.84
C LEU A 310 -6.04 -49.69 14.82
N PHE A 311 -5.79 -50.71 15.64
CA PHE A 311 -6.69 -51.84 15.81
C PHE A 311 -8.08 -51.42 16.30
N LEU A 312 -8.14 -50.46 17.25
CA LEU A 312 -9.40 -49.90 17.73
C LEU A 312 -10.15 -49.15 16.62
N ILE A 313 -9.46 -48.34 15.82
CA ILE A 313 -10.03 -47.59 14.69
C ILE A 313 -10.59 -48.54 13.63
N GLU A 314 -9.86 -49.62 13.30
CA GLU A 314 -10.27 -50.62 12.31
C GLU A 314 -11.54 -51.40 12.71
N HIS A 315 -11.77 -51.59 14.01
CA HIS A 315 -12.88 -52.38 14.56
C HIS A 315 -13.87 -51.52 15.37
N GLN A 316 -13.88 -50.22 15.11
CA GLN A 316 -14.64 -49.24 15.86
C GLN A 316 -16.16 -49.41 15.67
N PRO A 317 -16.97 -49.43 16.76
CA PRO A 317 -18.42 -49.45 16.65
C PRO A 317 -18.99 -48.15 16.02
N PRO A 318 -20.15 -48.19 15.35
CA PRO A 318 -20.69 -47.04 14.60
C PRO A 318 -20.96 -45.77 15.42
N ARG A 319 -21.22 -45.91 16.72
CA ARG A 319 -21.55 -44.81 17.65
C ARG A 319 -20.36 -44.33 18.47
N PHE A 320 -19.18 -44.90 18.27
CA PHE A 320 -17.95 -44.41 18.88
C PHE A 320 -17.25 -43.55 17.85
N HIS A 321 -16.65 -42.43 18.28
CA HIS A 321 -15.91 -41.51 17.43
C HIS A 321 -14.60 -41.10 18.11
N LEU A 322 -13.50 -41.10 17.36
CA LEU A 322 -12.18 -40.77 17.89
C LEU A 322 -11.70 -39.44 17.30
N VAL A 323 -11.24 -38.53 18.17
CA VAL A 323 -10.70 -37.24 17.76
C VAL A 323 -9.27 -37.11 18.26
N PHE A 324 -8.31 -36.99 17.35
CA PHE A 324 -6.94 -36.64 17.69
C PHE A 324 -6.72 -35.14 17.52
N VAL A 325 -6.25 -34.48 18.59
CA VAL A 325 -5.76 -33.11 18.53
C VAL A 325 -4.24 -33.16 18.59
N THR A 326 -3.60 -32.71 17.51
CA THR A 326 -2.15 -32.89 17.33
C THR A 326 -1.51 -31.69 16.64
N ARG A 327 -0.20 -31.54 16.81
CA ARG A 327 0.63 -30.57 16.07
C ARG A 327 1.17 -31.15 14.77
N SER A 328 1.40 -32.45 14.70
CA SER A 328 1.94 -33.14 13.53
C SER A 328 1.01 -34.26 13.08
N THR A 329 1.14 -34.67 11.82
CA THR A 329 0.36 -35.80 11.32
C THR A 329 0.77 -37.06 12.09
N PRO A 330 -0.17 -37.80 12.71
CA PRO A 330 0.15 -39.01 13.45
C PRO A 330 0.64 -40.12 12.49
N PRO A 331 1.45 -41.08 12.96
CA PRO A 331 2.07 -42.12 12.13
C PRO A 331 1.07 -43.24 11.75
N PHE A 332 -0.13 -42.88 11.30
CA PHE A 332 -1.16 -43.81 10.85
C PHE A 332 -1.20 -43.87 9.33
N ALA A 333 -1.24 -45.08 8.75
CA ALA A 333 -1.39 -45.28 7.31
C ALA A 333 -2.86 -45.06 6.87
N LEU A 334 -3.33 -43.81 6.88
CA LEU A 334 -4.74 -43.46 6.66
C LEU A 334 -5.16 -43.28 5.20
N ALA A 335 -4.28 -43.56 4.23
CA ALA A 335 -4.58 -43.35 2.80
C ALA A 335 -5.86 -44.06 2.35
N ARG A 336 -6.06 -45.32 2.79
CA ARG A 336 -7.27 -46.10 2.53
C ARG A 336 -8.52 -45.44 3.13
N TRP A 337 -8.41 -44.97 4.37
CA TRP A 337 -9.52 -44.35 5.10
C TRP A 337 -9.94 -43.01 4.49
N ARG A 338 -8.98 -42.23 3.99
CA ARG A 338 -9.25 -41.01 3.20
C ARG A 338 -10.03 -41.33 1.92
N ALA A 339 -9.63 -42.36 1.18
CA ALA A 339 -10.32 -42.78 -0.03
C ALA A 339 -11.78 -43.18 0.23
N TYR A 340 -12.05 -43.88 1.33
CA TYR A 340 -13.41 -44.27 1.74
C TYR A 340 -14.18 -43.19 2.51
N HIS A 341 -13.67 -41.96 2.60
CA HIS A 341 -14.32 -40.85 3.30
C HIS A 341 -14.62 -41.18 4.77
N GLN A 342 -13.68 -41.85 5.44
CA GLN A 342 -13.81 -42.26 6.85
C GLN A 342 -12.96 -41.41 7.81
N VAL A 343 -12.32 -40.34 7.32
CA VAL A 343 -11.54 -39.40 8.13
C VAL A 343 -11.98 -37.97 7.87
N LEU A 344 -12.33 -37.25 8.93
CA LEU A 344 -12.54 -35.80 8.89
C LEU A 344 -11.25 -35.06 9.25
N GLU A 345 -10.74 -34.20 8.35
CA GLU A 345 -9.50 -33.45 8.60
C GLU A 345 -9.76 -31.95 8.81
N ILE A 346 -9.42 -31.45 9.99
CA ILE A 346 -9.55 -30.04 10.37
C ILE A 346 -8.15 -29.44 10.50
N GLY A 347 -7.66 -28.86 9.39
CA GLY A 347 -6.35 -28.20 9.29
C GLY A 347 -6.34 -26.67 9.52
N ILE A 348 -5.18 -26.06 9.27
CA ILE A 348 -4.95 -24.60 9.38
C ILE A 348 -5.98 -23.74 8.63
N PRO A 349 -6.38 -24.04 7.37
CA PRO A 349 -7.35 -23.21 6.64
C PRO A 349 -8.70 -23.07 7.37
N HIS A 350 -9.09 -24.12 8.11
CA HIS A 350 -10.27 -24.07 8.96
C HIS A 350 -10.02 -23.31 10.25
N LEU A 351 -8.82 -23.40 10.84
CA LEU A 351 -8.54 -22.88 12.18
C LEU A 351 -8.03 -21.43 12.20
N GLN A 352 -7.49 -20.88 11.13
CA GLN A 352 -7.06 -19.48 11.07
C GLN A 352 -8.23 -18.52 11.32
N PHE A 353 -8.02 -17.43 12.06
CA PHE A 353 -9.04 -16.39 12.18
C PHE A 353 -9.32 -15.75 10.81
N THR A 354 -10.59 -15.53 10.51
CA THR A 354 -11.00 -14.68 9.37
C THR A 354 -10.82 -13.21 9.72
N LEU A 355 -10.90 -12.32 8.72
CA LEU A 355 -10.87 -10.87 8.96
C LEU A 355 -11.97 -10.43 9.96
N GLU A 356 -13.15 -11.02 9.87
CA GLU A 356 -14.26 -10.78 10.82
C GLU A 356 -13.92 -11.28 12.23
N GLU A 357 -13.40 -12.51 12.36
CA GLU A 357 -13.00 -13.07 13.65
C GLU A 357 -11.87 -12.24 14.29
N THR A 358 -10.93 -11.74 13.49
CA THR A 358 -9.84 -10.86 13.95
C THR A 358 -10.34 -9.49 14.38
N SER A 359 -11.28 -8.89 13.64
CA SER A 359 -11.93 -7.65 14.05
C SER A 359 -12.67 -7.82 15.38
N LEU A 360 -13.45 -8.90 15.52
CA LEU A 360 -14.14 -9.24 16.77
C LEU A 360 -13.16 -9.49 17.92
N PHE A 361 -12.00 -10.08 17.65
CA PHE A 361 -10.96 -10.29 18.65
C PHE A 361 -10.38 -8.97 19.15
N LEU A 362 -9.89 -8.14 18.22
CA LEU A 362 -9.10 -6.95 18.53
C LEU A 362 -9.96 -5.80 19.05
N ASN A 363 -11.09 -5.52 18.41
CA ASN A 363 -11.97 -4.44 18.82
C ASN A 363 -13.08 -4.92 19.75
N GLY A 364 -13.63 -6.10 19.53
CA GLY A 364 -14.73 -6.61 20.35
C GLY A 364 -14.31 -7.09 21.74
N LEU A 365 -13.26 -7.90 21.83
CA LEU A 365 -12.81 -8.48 23.11
C LEU A 365 -11.67 -7.71 23.77
N ARG A 366 -10.80 -7.07 22.99
CA ARG A 366 -9.62 -6.35 23.50
C ARG A 366 -9.77 -4.83 23.56
N ASP A 367 -10.86 -4.29 23.00
CA ASP A 367 -11.21 -2.87 23.02
C ASP A 367 -10.07 -1.94 22.54
N LEU A 368 -9.38 -2.33 21.47
CA LEU A 368 -8.23 -1.59 20.92
C LEU A 368 -8.61 -0.44 19.97
N ALA A 369 -9.90 -0.29 19.63
CA ALA A 369 -10.44 0.76 18.75
C ALA A 369 -9.67 0.96 17.42
N LEU A 370 -9.19 -0.13 16.81
CA LEU A 370 -8.41 -0.09 15.56
C LEU A 370 -9.29 0.13 14.33
N SER A 371 -8.75 0.80 13.32
CA SER A 371 -9.39 1.01 12.02
C SER A 371 -9.41 -0.27 11.17
N ALA A 372 -10.26 -0.29 10.13
CA ALA A 372 -10.34 -1.43 9.21
C ALA A 372 -9.00 -1.72 8.49
N ALA A 373 -8.25 -0.67 8.12
CA ALA A 373 -6.95 -0.81 7.47
C ALA A 373 -5.90 -1.42 8.41
N GLU A 374 -5.88 -1.03 9.69
CA GLU A 374 -4.97 -1.60 10.69
C GLU A 374 -5.30 -3.06 10.99
N ILE A 375 -6.59 -3.41 11.08
CA ILE A 375 -7.03 -4.80 11.25
C ILE A 375 -6.62 -5.65 10.05
N GLN A 376 -6.76 -5.13 8.83
CA GLN A 376 -6.34 -5.84 7.63
C GLN A 376 -4.82 -6.06 7.59
N ALA A 377 -4.03 -5.05 8.00
CA ALA A 377 -2.58 -5.18 8.12
C ALA A 377 -2.20 -6.25 9.15
N LEU A 378 -2.76 -6.19 10.37
CA LEU A 378 -2.50 -7.17 11.43
C LEU A 378 -2.95 -8.59 11.04
N GLN A 379 -4.08 -8.70 10.33
CA GLN A 379 -4.55 -9.98 9.80
C GLN A 379 -3.59 -10.52 8.73
N GLY A 380 -3.07 -9.67 7.85
CA GLY A 380 -2.08 -10.05 6.85
C GLY A 380 -0.77 -10.54 7.48
N GLU A 381 -0.30 -9.88 8.54
CA GLU A 381 0.95 -10.25 9.21
C GLU A 381 0.82 -11.50 10.09
N SER A 382 -0.29 -11.63 10.81
CA SER A 382 -0.56 -12.78 11.67
C SER A 382 -1.10 -13.98 10.90
N GLU A 383 -1.64 -13.78 9.69
CA GLU A 383 -2.31 -14.81 8.89
C GLU A 383 -3.38 -15.56 9.69
N GLY A 384 -4.07 -14.86 10.59
CA GLY A 384 -5.08 -15.42 11.48
C GLY A 384 -4.53 -16.34 12.59
N TRP A 385 -3.22 -16.32 12.87
CA TRP A 385 -2.61 -17.05 13.99
C TRP A 385 -3.01 -16.40 15.33
N ILE A 386 -3.89 -17.08 16.08
CA ILE A 386 -4.57 -16.53 17.26
C ILE A 386 -3.58 -16.09 18.36
N VAL A 387 -2.57 -16.90 18.66
CA VAL A 387 -1.55 -16.52 19.67
C VAL A 387 -0.69 -15.36 19.18
N GLY A 388 -0.34 -15.33 17.89
CA GLY A 388 0.35 -14.20 17.28
C GLY A 388 -0.45 -12.90 17.43
N LEU A 389 -1.74 -12.94 17.10
CA LEU A 389 -2.67 -11.82 17.31
C LEU A 389 -2.78 -11.43 18.78
N GLN A 390 -2.79 -12.39 19.71
CA GLN A 390 -2.85 -12.10 21.14
C GLN A 390 -1.61 -11.36 21.63
N LEU A 391 -0.42 -11.79 21.19
CA LEU A 391 0.84 -11.14 21.55
C LEU A 391 0.96 -9.75 20.92
N LEU A 392 0.54 -9.59 19.66
CA LEU A 392 0.44 -8.28 19.00
C LEU A 392 -0.53 -7.35 19.75
N ALA A 393 -1.75 -7.82 20.02
CA ALA A 393 -2.77 -7.06 20.74
C ALA A 393 -2.30 -6.63 22.14
N GLN A 394 -1.59 -7.51 22.86
CA GLN A 394 -1.05 -7.19 24.18
C GLN A 394 0.01 -6.09 24.12
N GLY A 395 0.86 -6.07 23.10
CA GLY A 395 1.81 -4.99 22.89
C GLY A 395 1.11 -3.66 22.58
N ILE A 396 0.11 -3.67 21.69
CA ILE A 396 -0.68 -2.48 21.34
C ILE A 396 -1.41 -1.91 22.56
N TYR A 397 -2.01 -2.78 23.39
CA TYR A 397 -2.71 -2.35 24.60
C TYR A 397 -1.78 -1.62 25.58
N GLN A 398 -0.52 -2.04 25.68
CA GLN A 398 0.46 -1.42 26.59
C GLN A 398 0.97 -0.07 26.09
N SER A 399 1.03 0.13 24.77
CA SER A 399 1.62 1.32 24.16
C SER A 399 0.62 2.33 23.60
N GLY A 400 -0.64 1.94 23.38
CA GLY A 400 -1.67 2.73 22.71
C GLY A 400 -1.58 2.75 21.19
N ALA A 401 -0.47 2.29 20.58
CA ALA A 401 -0.30 2.18 19.12
C ALA A 401 0.86 1.22 18.74
N LEU A 402 0.85 0.71 17.50
CA LEU A 402 2.01 0.03 16.90
C LEU A 402 3.06 1.08 16.54
N THR A 403 4.16 1.12 17.29
CA THR A 403 5.36 1.91 16.94
C THR A 403 6.53 0.96 16.70
N SER A 404 7.55 1.41 15.96
CA SER A 404 8.75 0.62 15.65
C SER A 404 9.49 0.15 16.91
N GLU A 405 9.44 0.93 18.01
CA GLU A 405 10.05 0.57 19.30
C GLU A 405 9.30 -0.58 19.99
N ASN A 406 7.97 -0.61 19.91
CA ASN A 406 7.16 -1.68 20.52
C ASN A 406 7.17 -2.97 19.68
N GLU A 407 7.32 -2.86 18.36
CA GLU A 407 7.42 -4.02 17.47
C GLU A 407 8.59 -4.94 17.88
N ALA A 408 9.73 -4.38 18.25
CA ALA A 408 10.89 -5.12 18.73
C ALA A 408 10.59 -5.95 20.00
N GLU A 409 9.89 -5.37 20.97
CA GLU A 409 9.50 -6.05 22.20
C GLU A 409 8.47 -7.16 21.92
N ILE A 410 7.50 -6.89 21.05
CA ILE A 410 6.49 -7.88 20.63
C ILE A 410 7.15 -9.06 19.91
N LEU A 411 8.04 -8.81 18.95
CA LEU A 411 8.76 -9.85 18.22
C LEU A 411 9.65 -10.68 19.15
N SER A 412 10.25 -10.06 20.18
CA SER A 412 10.98 -10.76 21.23
C SER A 412 10.08 -11.70 22.04
N HIS A 413 8.88 -11.25 22.43
CA HIS A 413 7.90 -12.11 23.11
C HIS A 413 7.39 -13.26 22.24
N ILE A 414 7.15 -13.00 20.95
CA ILE A 414 6.77 -14.04 19.98
C ILE A 414 7.90 -15.06 19.82
N PHE A 415 9.15 -14.61 19.70
CA PHE A 415 10.29 -15.50 19.63
C PHE A 415 10.44 -16.34 20.92
N ALA A 416 10.28 -15.73 22.10
CA ALA A 416 10.34 -16.46 23.37
C ALA A 416 9.27 -17.57 23.44
N TYR A 417 8.04 -17.28 23.02
CA TYR A 417 6.98 -18.27 22.90
C TYR A 417 7.36 -19.39 21.91
N LEU A 418 7.84 -19.03 20.70
CA LEU A 418 8.26 -20.02 19.69
C LEU A 418 9.43 -20.87 20.20
N GLN A 419 10.34 -20.29 20.97
CA GLN A 419 11.47 -21.00 21.56
C GLN A 419 11.01 -22.07 22.54
N GLU A 420 10.04 -21.75 23.41
CA GLU A 420 9.50 -22.67 24.41
C GLU A 420 8.60 -23.74 23.79
N GLU A 421 7.76 -23.37 22.83
CA GLU A 421 6.71 -24.25 22.29
C GLU A 421 7.11 -25.05 21.05
N LEU A 422 8.11 -24.59 20.29
CA LEU A 422 8.48 -25.20 19.01
C LEU A 422 10.00 -25.46 18.94
N LEU A 423 10.82 -24.41 18.97
CA LEU A 423 12.24 -24.49 18.59
C LEU A 423 13.08 -25.35 19.53
N ALA A 424 12.77 -25.39 20.84
CA ALA A 424 13.49 -26.21 21.81
C ALA A 424 13.38 -27.73 21.55
N SER A 425 12.35 -28.16 20.82
CA SER A 425 12.12 -29.57 20.49
C SER A 425 12.76 -30.01 19.17
N LEU A 426 13.27 -29.07 18.37
CA LEU A 426 13.81 -29.35 17.04
C LEU A 426 15.23 -29.94 17.11
N ALA A 427 15.52 -30.88 16.21
CA ALA A 427 16.87 -31.33 15.97
C ALA A 427 17.74 -30.18 15.43
N ARG A 428 19.04 -30.17 15.78
CA ARG A 428 19.97 -29.10 15.38
C ARG A 428 19.98 -28.79 13.88
N PRO A 429 19.98 -29.77 12.95
CA PRO A 429 19.97 -29.47 11.51
C PRO A 429 18.72 -28.69 11.08
N VAL A 430 17.54 -29.05 11.60
CA VAL A 430 16.28 -28.36 11.29
C VAL A 430 16.27 -26.94 11.88
N LEU A 431 16.79 -26.77 13.09
CA LEU A 431 16.92 -25.43 13.69
C LEU A 431 17.82 -24.53 12.84
N THR A 432 18.99 -25.02 12.41
CA THR A 432 19.90 -24.28 11.52
C THR A 432 19.22 -23.92 10.20
N PHE A 433 18.50 -24.88 9.60
CA PHE A 433 17.73 -24.67 8.38
C PHE A 433 16.74 -23.51 8.53
N VAL A 434 15.95 -23.50 9.60
CA VAL A 434 14.97 -22.44 9.87
C VAL A 434 15.63 -21.08 10.05
N LEU A 435 16.72 -21.02 10.81
CA LEU A 435 17.44 -19.76 11.03
C LEU A 435 17.97 -19.21 9.69
N HIS A 436 18.64 -20.04 8.88
CA HIS A 436 19.27 -19.61 7.63
C HIS A 436 18.28 -19.29 6.51
N THR A 437 17.12 -19.94 6.46
CA THR A 437 16.13 -19.77 5.37
C THR A 437 15.03 -18.76 5.69
N SER A 438 14.92 -18.29 6.94
CA SER A 438 13.90 -17.32 7.38
C SER A 438 13.91 -15.96 6.66
N ILE A 439 14.99 -15.67 5.92
CA ILE A 439 15.13 -14.45 5.13
C ILE A 439 14.38 -14.49 3.79
N LEU A 440 13.88 -15.65 3.38
CA LEU A 440 13.25 -15.85 2.07
C LEU A 440 11.74 -15.75 2.15
N ASP A 441 11.14 -15.04 1.19
CA ASP A 441 9.69 -14.99 1.00
C ASP A 441 9.15 -16.25 0.29
N ARG A 442 10.00 -16.94 -0.48
CA ARG A 442 9.71 -18.23 -1.11
C ARG A 442 10.87 -19.18 -0.90
N LEU A 443 10.56 -20.37 -0.41
CA LEU A 443 11.51 -21.45 -0.15
C LEU A 443 11.39 -22.49 -1.28
N THR A 444 12.44 -22.56 -2.09
CA THR A 444 12.68 -23.67 -3.01
C THR A 444 13.86 -24.47 -2.51
N ALA A 445 13.85 -25.79 -2.71
CA ALA A 445 14.95 -26.65 -2.25
C ALA A 445 16.34 -26.18 -2.77
N PRO A 446 16.53 -25.83 -4.06
CA PRO A 446 17.83 -25.38 -4.57
C PRO A 446 18.35 -24.10 -3.91
N LEU A 447 17.48 -23.13 -3.63
CA LEU A 447 17.85 -21.89 -2.96
C LEU A 447 18.15 -22.12 -1.47
N CYS A 448 17.39 -23.01 -0.82
CA CYS A 448 17.62 -23.36 0.57
C CYS A 448 18.96 -24.09 0.78
N ASP A 449 19.32 -25.01 -0.12
CA ASP A 449 20.60 -25.73 -0.07
C ASP A 449 21.80 -24.76 -0.11
N ILE A 450 21.71 -23.68 -0.90
CA ILE A 450 22.76 -22.65 -1.00
C ILE A 450 22.92 -21.84 0.29
N LEU A 451 21.80 -21.52 0.96
CA LEU A 451 21.84 -20.77 2.21
C LEU A 451 22.37 -21.60 3.38
N VAL A 452 21.98 -22.87 3.44
CA VAL A 452 22.34 -23.78 4.54
C VAL A 452 23.71 -24.44 4.31
N GLU A 453 24.20 -24.49 3.06
CA GLU A 453 25.41 -25.22 2.63
C GLU A 453 25.31 -26.74 2.84
N GLU A 454 24.09 -27.27 2.77
CA GLU A 454 23.78 -28.70 2.82
C GLU A 454 22.91 -29.07 1.61
N HIS A 455 22.91 -30.34 1.17
CA HIS A 455 22.14 -30.82 0.01
C HIS A 455 20.91 -31.66 0.39
N ASN A 456 20.26 -31.30 1.49
CA ASN A 456 19.14 -32.03 2.09
C ASN A 456 17.88 -31.16 2.29
N ALA A 457 17.82 -29.94 1.71
CA ALA A 457 16.71 -29.03 1.90
C ALA A 457 15.36 -29.64 1.48
N HIS A 458 15.35 -30.47 0.42
CA HIS A 458 14.13 -31.13 -0.03
C HIS A 458 13.53 -32.05 1.06
N GLU A 459 14.37 -32.84 1.74
CA GLU A 459 13.95 -33.72 2.83
C GLU A 459 13.52 -32.93 4.07
N ILE A 460 14.23 -31.85 4.40
CA ILE A 460 13.91 -30.99 5.54
C ILE A 460 12.58 -30.26 5.29
N LEU A 461 12.34 -29.71 4.10
CA LEU A 461 11.07 -29.05 3.76
C LEU A 461 9.89 -30.02 3.83
N HIS A 462 10.03 -31.21 3.24
CA HIS A 462 8.97 -32.21 3.23
C HIS A 462 8.67 -32.80 4.63
N SER A 463 9.70 -32.99 5.46
CA SER A 463 9.51 -33.40 6.86
C SER A 463 8.95 -32.27 7.73
N SER A 464 9.33 -31.01 7.48
CA SER A 464 8.85 -29.84 8.20
C SER A 464 7.39 -29.49 7.89
N ASP A 465 6.94 -29.72 6.65
CA ASP A 465 5.52 -29.64 6.24
C ASP A 465 4.67 -30.63 7.07
N ARG A 466 5.09 -31.89 7.18
CA ARG A 466 4.40 -32.92 7.99
C ARG A 466 4.34 -32.60 9.48
N CYS A 467 5.33 -31.86 9.98
CA CYS A 467 5.43 -31.43 11.37
C CYS A 467 4.76 -30.07 11.64
N ASN A 468 4.13 -29.45 10.63
CA ASN A 468 3.52 -28.13 10.70
C ASN A 468 4.45 -27.07 11.30
N LEU A 469 5.68 -26.97 10.79
CA LEU A 469 6.67 -25.99 11.22
C LEU A 469 6.38 -24.57 10.68
N PHE A 470 5.12 -24.14 10.73
CA PHE A 470 4.66 -22.86 10.16
C PHE A 470 5.03 -22.70 8.67
N LEU A 471 5.10 -23.80 7.92
CA LEU A 471 5.28 -23.80 6.47
C LEU A 471 3.93 -23.90 5.76
N PHE A 472 3.80 -23.16 4.67
CA PHE A 472 2.66 -23.20 3.76
C PHE A 472 3.13 -23.56 2.36
N LEU A 473 2.38 -24.43 1.70
CA LEU A 473 2.60 -24.81 0.31
C LEU A 473 2.07 -23.69 -0.62
N LEU A 474 2.88 -23.22 -1.56
CA LEU A 474 2.48 -22.22 -2.54
C LEU A 474 2.03 -22.84 -3.88
N ASP A 475 2.51 -24.04 -4.19
CA ASP A 475 2.28 -24.72 -5.46
C ASP A 475 1.65 -26.11 -5.28
N THR A 476 0.99 -26.62 -6.33
CA THR A 476 0.45 -27.98 -6.32
C THR A 476 1.54 -29.04 -6.52
N SER A 477 2.68 -28.66 -7.09
CA SER A 477 3.86 -29.52 -7.32
C SER A 477 4.74 -29.75 -6.09
N ARG A 478 4.43 -29.13 -4.95
CA ARG A 478 5.17 -29.24 -3.67
C ARG A 478 6.65 -28.85 -3.76
N GLN A 479 6.97 -27.90 -4.62
CA GLN A 479 8.33 -27.38 -4.80
C GLN A 479 8.53 -26.01 -4.17
N GLU A 480 7.46 -25.27 -3.91
CA GLU A 480 7.50 -23.92 -3.36
C GLU A 480 6.78 -23.85 -2.01
N TYR A 481 7.52 -23.42 -0.98
CA TYR A 481 7.02 -23.25 0.37
C TYR A 481 7.19 -21.80 0.82
N ARG A 482 6.47 -21.41 1.87
CA ARG A 482 6.65 -20.13 2.56
C ARG A 482 6.46 -20.29 4.06
N TYR A 483 7.28 -19.62 4.86
CA TYR A 483 7.03 -19.51 6.30
C TYR A 483 5.86 -18.55 6.58
N GLN A 484 5.10 -18.83 7.64
CA GLN A 484 4.15 -17.88 8.19
C GLN A 484 4.85 -16.54 8.50
N SER A 485 4.22 -15.42 8.13
CA SER A 485 4.89 -14.10 8.12
C SER A 485 5.45 -13.69 9.49
N LEU A 486 4.65 -13.82 10.55
CA LEU A 486 5.06 -13.42 11.90
C LEU A 486 6.17 -14.31 12.47
N PHE A 487 6.13 -15.61 12.16
CA PHE A 487 7.18 -16.57 12.48
C PHE A 487 8.50 -16.15 11.84
N ALA A 488 8.52 -15.92 10.51
CA ALA A 488 9.72 -15.49 9.81
C ALA A 488 10.24 -14.14 10.33
N LYS A 489 9.36 -13.17 10.60
CA LYS A 489 9.74 -11.88 11.22
C LYS A 489 10.40 -12.07 12.60
N ALA A 490 9.82 -12.89 13.49
CA ALA A 490 10.36 -13.12 14.82
C ALA A 490 11.73 -13.81 14.79
N ILE A 491 11.92 -14.79 13.88
CA ILE A 491 13.22 -15.44 13.69
C ILE A 491 14.26 -14.44 13.17
N ARG A 492 13.94 -13.65 12.14
CA ARG A 492 14.85 -12.62 11.59
C ARG A 492 15.25 -11.59 12.65
N PHE A 493 14.28 -11.11 13.43
CA PHE A 493 14.53 -10.20 14.53
C PHE A 493 15.52 -10.79 15.54
N HIS A 494 15.35 -12.06 15.92
CA HIS A 494 16.28 -12.74 16.82
C HIS A 494 17.70 -12.87 16.24
N ILE A 495 17.84 -13.25 14.96
CA ILE A 495 19.14 -13.37 14.29
C ILE A 495 19.84 -12.01 14.25
N GLN A 496 19.12 -10.94 13.93
CA GLN A 496 19.67 -9.59 13.89
C GLN A 496 20.26 -9.14 15.24
N HIS A 497 19.70 -9.60 16.36
CA HIS A 497 20.14 -9.21 17.71
C HIS A 497 21.19 -10.15 18.32
N THR A 498 21.18 -11.43 17.95
CA THR A 498 22.09 -12.44 18.53
C THR A 498 23.25 -12.83 17.63
N MET A 499 23.06 -12.75 16.32
CA MET A 499 24.01 -13.13 15.27
C MET A 499 24.00 -12.10 14.12
N PRO A 500 24.29 -10.81 14.39
CA PRO A 500 24.14 -9.72 13.40
C PRO A 500 25.00 -9.92 12.15
N GLU A 501 26.12 -10.65 12.24
CA GLU A 501 27.02 -10.93 11.13
C GLU A 501 26.46 -11.95 10.13
N LEU A 502 25.54 -12.82 10.57
CA LEU A 502 25.00 -13.91 9.75
C LEU A 502 23.98 -13.38 8.72
N LEU A 503 23.14 -12.42 9.11
CA LEU A 503 22.02 -11.96 8.28
C LEU A 503 22.50 -11.33 6.95
N PRO A 504 23.51 -10.44 6.91
CA PRO A 504 24.04 -9.91 5.66
C PRO A 504 24.65 -10.99 4.76
N LEU A 505 25.28 -12.02 5.32
CA LEU A 505 25.87 -13.13 4.55
C LEU A 505 24.80 -13.97 3.86
N LEU A 506 23.71 -14.28 4.56
CA LEU A 506 22.57 -15.02 4.00
C LEU A 506 21.89 -14.22 2.88
N HIS A 507 21.64 -12.93 3.10
CA HIS A 507 21.07 -12.06 2.08
C HIS A 507 21.98 -11.93 0.86
N LEU A 508 23.30 -11.85 1.06
CA LEU A 508 24.25 -11.80 -0.05
C LEU A 508 24.21 -13.09 -0.90
N LYS A 509 24.19 -14.27 -0.28
CA LYS A 509 24.05 -15.55 -0.97
C LYS A 509 22.75 -15.64 -1.78
N ALA A 510 21.63 -15.28 -1.17
CA ALA A 510 20.33 -15.23 -1.86
C ALA A 510 20.37 -14.29 -3.06
N SER A 511 20.99 -13.11 -2.90
CA SER A 511 21.15 -12.14 -3.98
C SER A 511 21.95 -12.70 -5.17
N PHE A 512 23.02 -13.47 -4.93
CA PHE A 512 23.78 -14.11 -6.03
C PHE A 512 22.95 -15.17 -6.75
N TRP A 513 22.23 -16.00 -6.01
CA TRP A 513 21.38 -17.03 -6.61
C TRP A 513 20.28 -16.43 -7.49
N TYR A 514 19.57 -15.40 -7.00
CA TYR A 514 18.54 -14.72 -7.79
C TYR A 514 19.09 -14.06 -9.04
N GLU A 515 20.30 -13.47 -8.97
CA GLU A 515 20.98 -12.89 -10.13
C GLU A 515 21.29 -13.94 -11.21
N GLU A 516 21.79 -15.12 -10.82
CA GLU A 516 22.09 -16.22 -11.74
C GLU A 516 20.84 -16.77 -12.45
N HIS A 517 19.67 -16.67 -11.80
CA HIS A 517 18.38 -17.12 -12.35
C HIS A 517 17.61 -16.00 -13.07
N GLY A 518 18.22 -14.83 -13.28
CA GLY A 518 17.62 -13.70 -14.00
C GLY A 518 16.58 -12.90 -13.19
N MET A 519 16.41 -13.18 -11.91
CA MET A 519 15.44 -12.54 -11.01
C MET A 519 16.07 -11.29 -10.37
N LEU A 520 16.30 -10.25 -11.18
CA LEU A 520 17.06 -9.06 -10.76
C LEU A 520 16.41 -8.29 -9.61
N LYS A 521 15.07 -8.22 -9.56
CA LYS A 521 14.34 -7.48 -8.51
C LYS A 521 14.58 -8.08 -7.13
N GLU A 522 14.40 -9.39 -7.00
CA GLU A 522 14.66 -10.16 -5.79
C GLU A 522 16.14 -10.07 -5.41
N ALA A 523 17.04 -10.13 -6.41
CA ALA A 523 18.47 -9.97 -6.19
C ALA A 523 18.83 -8.60 -5.59
N ILE A 524 18.19 -7.51 -6.05
CA ILE A 524 18.38 -6.15 -5.52
C ILE A 524 17.85 -6.04 -4.09
N GLU A 525 16.64 -6.55 -3.81
CA GLU A 525 16.05 -6.50 -2.45
C GLU A 525 16.96 -7.22 -1.43
N HIS A 526 17.50 -8.38 -1.80
CA HIS A 526 18.45 -9.10 -0.94
C HIS A 526 19.80 -8.39 -0.83
N ALA A 527 20.35 -7.80 -1.91
CA ALA A 527 21.60 -7.02 -1.82
C ALA A 527 21.43 -5.78 -0.93
N TRP A 528 20.26 -5.15 -1.00
CA TRP A 528 19.88 -4.01 -0.19
C TRP A 528 19.78 -4.39 1.29
N ALA A 529 19.08 -5.49 1.61
CA ALA A 529 18.97 -6.01 2.96
C ALA A 529 20.33 -6.47 3.55
N ALA A 530 21.29 -6.85 2.70
CA ALA A 530 22.67 -7.13 3.11
C ALA A 530 23.52 -5.86 3.37
N SER A 531 22.97 -4.67 3.13
CA SER A 531 23.69 -3.40 3.16
C SER A 531 24.97 -3.39 2.29
N LYS A 532 24.92 -4.09 1.13
CA LYS A 532 26.04 -4.19 0.18
C LYS A 532 25.84 -3.25 -1.00
N GLU A 533 26.20 -1.99 -0.76
CA GLU A 533 25.98 -0.87 -1.69
C GLU A 533 26.52 -1.10 -3.11
N GLU A 534 27.76 -1.56 -3.25
CA GLU A 534 28.38 -1.82 -4.56
C GLU A 534 27.59 -2.85 -5.39
N ARG A 535 27.03 -3.86 -4.71
CA ARG A 535 26.22 -4.90 -5.36
C ARG A 535 24.84 -4.37 -5.75
N VAL A 536 24.21 -3.58 -4.89
CA VAL A 536 22.96 -2.90 -5.21
C VAL A 536 23.15 -2.01 -6.45
N ALA A 537 24.22 -1.22 -6.48
CA ALA A 537 24.59 -0.37 -7.61
C ALA A 537 24.76 -1.19 -8.91
N ALA A 538 25.52 -2.30 -8.88
CA ALA A 538 25.73 -3.15 -10.04
C ALA A 538 24.43 -3.78 -10.56
N LEU A 539 23.60 -4.33 -9.67
CA LEU A 539 22.33 -4.95 -10.04
C LEU A 539 21.30 -3.91 -10.53
N LEU A 540 21.27 -2.71 -9.94
CA LEU A 540 20.42 -1.61 -10.40
C LEU A 540 20.81 -1.15 -11.80
N MET A 541 22.11 -1.07 -12.12
CA MET A 541 22.56 -0.75 -13.48
C MET A 541 22.13 -1.82 -14.49
N ARG A 542 22.25 -3.11 -14.15
CA ARG A 542 21.75 -4.21 -15.00
C ARG A 542 20.23 -4.20 -15.15
N TYR A 543 19.50 -3.93 -14.07
CA TYR A 543 18.04 -3.77 -14.09
C TYR A 543 17.63 -2.55 -14.92
N ALA A 544 18.41 -1.49 -14.87
CA ALA A 544 18.18 -0.28 -15.64
C ALA A 544 18.38 -0.48 -17.14
N GLU A 545 19.32 -1.35 -17.51
CA GLU A 545 19.63 -1.72 -18.89
C GLU A 545 18.68 -2.79 -19.44
N SER A 546 17.99 -3.54 -18.57
CA SER A 546 16.97 -4.49 -18.99
C SER A 546 15.78 -3.73 -19.62
N THR A 547 15.43 -4.10 -20.85
CA THR A 547 14.50 -3.40 -21.75
C THR A 547 13.02 -3.43 -21.34
N GLU A 548 12.71 -3.74 -20.08
CA GLU A 548 11.33 -3.82 -19.60
C GLU A 548 10.78 -2.44 -19.19
N PRO A 549 9.57 -2.07 -19.63
CA PRO A 549 8.96 -0.81 -19.25
C PRO A 549 8.62 -0.81 -17.75
N TRP A 550 9.17 0.16 -17.00
CA TRP A 550 8.96 0.20 -15.56
C TRP A 550 7.54 0.63 -15.17
N THR A 551 6.86 -0.18 -14.35
CA THR A 551 5.56 0.18 -13.77
C THR A 551 5.68 1.23 -12.65
N PHE A 552 4.57 1.86 -12.24
CA PHE A 552 4.58 2.82 -11.12
C PHE A 552 5.04 2.17 -9.80
N ALA A 553 4.72 0.90 -9.57
CA ALA A 553 5.20 0.13 -8.41
C ALA A 553 6.71 -0.12 -8.46
N GLU A 554 7.27 -0.29 -9.65
CA GLU A 554 8.71 -0.41 -9.86
C GLU A 554 9.42 0.93 -9.67
N LEU A 555 8.82 2.06 -10.05
CA LEU A 555 9.35 3.39 -9.74
C LEU A 555 9.49 3.65 -8.24
N ALA A 556 8.50 3.23 -7.45
CA ALA A 556 8.56 3.33 -5.99
C ALA A 556 9.68 2.46 -5.39
N SER A 557 9.89 1.27 -5.95
CA SER A 557 10.96 0.35 -5.55
C SER A 557 12.34 0.89 -5.95
N LEU A 558 12.49 1.40 -7.18
CA LEU A 558 13.69 2.08 -7.66
C LEU A 558 14.04 3.29 -6.79
N ARG A 559 13.04 4.10 -6.39
CA ARG A 559 13.27 5.23 -5.47
C ARG A 559 13.83 4.78 -4.13
N ARG A 560 13.28 3.70 -3.58
CA ARG A 560 13.71 3.11 -2.32
C ARG A 560 15.13 2.56 -2.40
N TRP A 561 15.47 1.83 -3.46
CA TRP A 561 16.82 1.30 -3.67
C TRP A 561 17.84 2.40 -3.95
N LEU A 562 17.53 3.38 -4.80
CA LEU A 562 18.43 4.51 -5.07
C LEU A 562 18.65 5.39 -3.84
N GLY A 563 17.63 5.56 -2.99
CA GLY A 563 17.76 6.28 -1.72
C GLY A 563 18.64 5.60 -0.69
N SER A 564 19.02 4.34 -0.91
CA SER A 564 19.93 3.59 -0.04
C SER A 564 21.40 3.71 -0.41
N LEU A 565 21.70 4.17 -1.62
CA LEU A 565 23.07 4.37 -2.09
C LEU A 565 23.61 5.70 -1.54
N SER A 566 24.91 5.72 -1.21
CA SER A 566 25.63 6.93 -0.87
C SER A 566 25.77 7.86 -2.07
N SER A 567 25.91 9.15 -1.81
CA SER A 567 26.13 10.15 -2.87
C SER A 567 27.39 9.85 -3.69
N ASP A 568 28.47 9.38 -3.05
CA ASP A 568 29.73 9.02 -3.72
C ASP A 568 29.54 7.88 -4.73
N MET A 569 28.71 6.87 -4.41
CA MET A 569 28.44 5.76 -5.34
C MET A 569 27.58 6.20 -6.53
N ILE A 570 26.57 7.04 -6.28
CA ILE A 570 25.73 7.59 -7.35
C ILE A 570 26.54 8.50 -8.27
N GLU A 571 27.42 9.33 -7.71
CA GLU A 571 28.30 10.22 -8.49
C GLU A 571 29.31 9.44 -9.32
N LYS A 572 29.86 8.32 -8.83
CA LYS A 572 30.80 7.48 -9.60
C LYS A 572 30.18 6.85 -10.86
N HIS A 573 28.87 6.61 -10.88
CA HIS A 573 28.19 5.91 -11.97
C HIS A 573 27.17 6.81 -12.67
N LEU A 574 27.49 7.22 -13.90
CA LEU A 574 26.62 8.08 -14.72
C LEU A 574 25.20 7.51 -14.87
N LEU A 575 25.06 6.19 -15.07
CA LEU A 575 23.75 5.55 -15.20
C LEU A 575 22.89 5.68 -13.93
N LEU A 576 23.48 5.49 -12.74
CA LEU A 576 22.78 5.65 -11.46
C LEU A 576 22.39 7.12 -11.22
N SER A 577 23.28 8.06 -11.55
CA SER A 577 22.97 9.50 -11.53
C SER A 577 21.78 9.83 -12.45
N LEU A 578 21.73 9.25 -13.66
CA LEU A 578 20.64 9.47 -14.61
C LEU A 578 19.33 8.81 -14.15
N LEU A 579 19.39 7.61 -13.56
CA LEU A 579 18.23 6.91 -12.97
C LEU A 579 17.66 7.67 -11.77
N GLN A 580 18.52 8.20 -10.91
CA GLN A 580 18.10 9.00 -9.78
C GLN A 580 17.36 10.26 -10.26
N LEU A 581 17.92 10.95 -11.26
CA LEU A 581 17.23 12.06 -11.91
C LEU A 581 15.91 11.62 -12.52
N TRP A 582 15.86 10.46 -13.19
CA TRP A 582 14.65 9.95 -13.83
C TRP A 582 13.57 9.55 -12.82
N VAL A 583 13.89 8.90 -11.71
CA VAL A 583 12.92 8.53 -10.65
C VAL A 583 12.43 9.75 -9.89
N LEU A 584 13.30 10.72 -9.63
CA LEU A 584 12.92 11.99 -8.99
C LEU A 584 12.07 12.87 -9.92
N ARG A 585 12.21 12.70 -11.24
CA ARG A 585 11.39 13.34 -12.27
C ARG A 585 10.20 12.51 -12.74
N GLY A 586 10.16 11.21 -12.43
CA GLY A 586 9.24 10.19 -12.95
C GLY A 586 7.77 10.47 -12.66
N ASN A 587 7.50 11.44 -11.80
CA ASN A 587 6.26 12.19 -11.74
C ASN A 587 6.13 13.19 -12.91
N PHE A 588 6.37 12.78 -14.16
CA PHE A 588 6.23 13.67 -15.34
C PHE A 588 4.79 14.17 -15.54
N PHE A 589 3.83 13.50 -14.90
CA PHE A 589 2.41 13.78 -14.98
C PHE A 589 1.82 14.37 -13.67
N THR A 590 2.49 14.24 -12.52
CA THR A 590 1.95 14.59 -11.20
C THR A 590 2.83 15.60 -10.46
N ILE A 591 2.26 16.57 -9.73
CA ILE A 591 3.03 17.60 -8.99
C ILE A 591 3.83 16.95 -7.86
N PRO A 592 5.16 17.15 -7.74
CA PRO A 592 5.81 17.13 -6.44
C PRO A 592 5.57 18.48 -5.77
N HIS A 593 4.69 18.53 -4.77
CA HIS A 593 4.35 19.77 -4.02
C HIS A 593 5.53 20.33 -3.20
N LYS A 594 6.72 19.73 -3.26
CA LYS A 594 7.93 20.22 -2.60
C LYS A 594 8.84 20.91 -3.62
N SER A 595 8.61 22.19 -3.83
CA SER A 595 9.49 23.09 -4.58
C SER A 595 10.94 23.11 -4.05
N ALA A 596 11.13 22.89 -2.75
CA ALA A 596 12.45 22.84 -2.12
C ALA A 596 13.29 21.61 -2.52
N GLU A 597 12.67 20.43 -2.71
CA GLU A 597 13.38 19.21 -3.13
C GLU A 597 13.88 19.33 -4.59
N LEU A 598 13.16 20.08 -5.44
CA LEU A 598 13.55 20.38 -6.82
C LEU A 598 14.76 21.33 -6.89
N GLU A 599 14.90 22.29 -5.97
CA GLU A 599 16.03 23.22 -5.90
C GLU A 599 17.31 22.55 -5.41
N THR A 600 17.23 21.69 -4.38
CA THR A 600 18.36 20.84 -3.96
C THR A 600 18.80 19.88 -5.08
N LEU A 601 17.88 19.41 -5.94
CA LEU A 601 18.19 18.56 -7.09
C LEU A 601 18.89 19.29 -8.25
N VAL A 602 18.73 20.62 -8.35
CA VAL A 602 19.44 21.43 -9.35
C VAL A 602 20.93 21.45 -9.05
N GLU A 603 21.32 21.33 -7.78
CA GLU A 603 22.70 21.13 -7.36
C GLU A 603 23.23 19.73 -7.75
N ASP A 604 22.43 18.67 -7.67
CA ASP A 604 22.83 17.32 -8.12
C ASP A 604 23.00 17.22 -9.64
N THR A 605 22.22 17.97 -10.44
CA THR A 605 22.52 18.09 -11.89
C THR A 605 23.85 18.81 -12.18
N LYS A 606 24.42 19.54 -11.22
CA LYS A 606 25.76 20.13 -11.31
C LYS A 606 26.82 19.04 -11.16
N ALA A 607 26.61 18.06 -10.28
CA ALA A 607 27.45 16.86 -10.17
C ALA A 607 27.39 16.01 -11.46
N ALA A 608 26.18 15.75 -11.99
CA ALA A 608 26.04 15.07 -13.27
C ALA A 608 26.67 15.84 -14.45
N LYS A 609 26.57 17.19 -14.47
CA LYS A 609 27.28 18.05 -15.44
C LYS A 609 28.79 18.00 -15.28
N GLN A 610 29.31 18.00 -14.06
CA GLN A 610 30.74 17.88 -13.79
C GLN A 610 31.25 16.49 -14.19
N LEU A 611 30.46 15.44 -14.01
CA LEU A 611 30.76 14.09 -14.50
C LEU A 611 30.78 14.02 -16.03
N LEU A 612 29.73 14.53 -16.68
CA LEU A 612 29.63 14.61 -18.15
C LEU A 612 30.71 15.52 -18.78
N ALA A 613 31.21 16.51 -18.04
CA ALA A 613 32.32 17.37 -18.47
C ALA A 613 33.70 16.72 -18.24
N ARG A 614 33.81 15.79 -17.28
CA ARG A 614 35.03 15.00 -17.02
C ARG A 614 35.19 13.82 -17.98
N LEU A 615 34.09 13.21 -18.42
CA LEU A 615 34.08 12.16 -19.43
C LEU A 615 34.23 12.79 -20.83
N LYS A 616 35.22 12.34 -21.62
CA LYS A 616 35.32 12.77 -23.02
C LYS A 616 34.06 12.29 -23.76
N LEU A 617 33.47 13.15 -24.60
CA LEU A 617 32.26 12.86 -25.38
C LEU A 617 32.34 11.57 -26.22
N GLU A 618 33.56 11.12 -26.55
CA GLU A 618 33.85 9.91 -27.34
C GLU A 618 33.78 8.60 -26.53
N GLU A 619 33.80 8.66 -25.19
CA GLU A 619 33.79 7.48 -24.32
C GLU A 619 32.41 7.16 -23.73
N ILE A 620 31.42 8.05 -23.92
CA ILE A 620 30.07 7.87 -23.39
C ILE A 620 29.24 7.06 -24.42
N PRO A 621 28.64 5.92 -24.01
CA PRO A 621 27.71 5.20 -24.86
C PRO A 621 26.60 6.13 -25.41
N PRO A 622 26.28 6.08 -26.72
CA PRO A 622 25.32 7.00 -27.35
C PRO A 622 23.98 7.09 -26.61
N HIS A 623 23.46 5.98 -26.09
CA HIS A 623 22.20 5.97 -25.36
C HIS A 623 22.22 6.80 -24.08
N LEU A 624 23.31 6.77 -23.29
CA LEU A 624 23.46 7.61 -22.08
C LEU A 624 23.53 9.10 -22.43
N HIS A 625 24.15 9.42 -23.57
CA HIS A 625 24.13 10.79 -24.11
C HIS A 625 22.70 11.23 -24.47
N GLY A 626 21.94 10.34 -25.12
CA GLY A 626 20.53 10.55 -25.45
C GLY A 626 19.65 10.80 -24.21
N ILE A 627 19.80 9.99 -23.16
CA ILE A 627 19.09 10.17 -21.87
C ILE A 627 19.44 11.52 -21.24
N SER A 628 20.73 11.88 -21.23
CA SER A 628 21.17 13.18 -20.71
C SER A 628 20.56 14.36 -21.47
N MET A 629 20.51 14.30 -22.80
CA MET A 629 19.86 15.34 -23.62
C MET A 629 18.36 15.45 -23.30
N PHE A 630 17.66 14.32 -23.14
CA PHE A 630 16.24 14.31 -22.76
C PHE A 630 16.02 14.97 -21.39
N LEU A 631 16.81 14.61 -20.37
CA LEU A 631 16.70 15.19 -19.03
C LEU A 631 17.03 16.70 -19.03
N GLN A 632 18.00 17.14 -19.84
CA GLN A 632 18.28 18.57 -20.04
C GLN A 632 17.10 19.29 -20.68
N ALA A 633 16.43 18.71 -21.67
CA ALA A 633 15.21 19.27 -22.24
C ALA A 633 14.13 19.44 -21.16
N MET A 634 13.93 18.43 -20.32
CA MET A 634 12.97 18.49 -19.22
C MET A 634 13.34 19.56 -18.18
N LYS A 635 14.64 19.90 -18.00
CA LYS A 635 15.07 21.00 -17.12
C LYS A 635 14.73 22.38 -17.68
N LEU A 636 14.88 22.55 -19.00
CA LEU A 636 14.58 23.81 -19.67
C LEU A 636 13.07 24.03 -19.82
N TYR A 637 12.28 22.96 -19.75
CA TYR A 637 10.82 22.99 -19.98
C TYR A 637 10.08 23.93 -19.02
N PRO A 638 10.25 23.89 -17.68
CA PRO A 638 9.63 24.85 -16.76
C PRO A 638 10.22 26.26 -16.87
N GLN A 639 11.46 26.40 -17.36
CA GLN A 639 12.13 27.71 -17.45
C GLN A 639 11.64 28.55 -18.64
N GLY A 640 10.83 27.96 -19.53
CA GLY A 640 10.31 28.62 -20.73
C GLY A 640 11.31 28.73 -21.87
N ASP A 641 12.51 28.13 -21.78
CA ASP A 641 13.50 28.14 -22.87
C ASP A 641 13.11 27.14 -23.98
N PHE A 642 12.12 27.52 -24.79
CA PHE A 642 11.56 26.66 -25.82
C PHE A 642 12.57 26.30 -26.92
N LYS A 643 13.50 27.20 -27.25
CA LYS A 643 14.55 26.96 -28.25
C LYS A 643 15.53 25.90 -27.73
N GLY A 644 15.94 26.02 -26.47
CA GLY A 644 16.80 25.05 -25.81
C GLY A 644 16.14 23.67 -25.64
N VAL A 645 14.88 23.61 -25.20
CA VAL A 645 14.09 22.37 -25.10
C VAL A 645 14.07 21.65 -26.44
N ARG A 646 13.68 22.35 -27.52
CA ARG A 646 13.60 21.79 -28.87
C ARG A 646 14.93 21.18 -29.31
N LYS A 647 16.03 21.93 -29.18
CA LYS A 647 17.37 21.46 -29.57
C LYS A 647 17.74 20.18 -28.84
N LYS A 648 17.46 20.12 -27.53
CA LYS A 648 17.81 18.99 -26.68
C LYS A 648 16.95 17.75 -26.95
N LEU A 649 15.65 17.91 -27.25
CA LEU A 649 14.79 16.79 -27.63
C LEU A 649 15.20 16.16 -28.96
N LEU A 650 15.56 16.97 -29.97
CA LEU A 650 16.05 16.47 -31.24
C LEU A 650 17.36 15.69 -31.06
N GLN A 651 18.32 16.26 -30.32
CA GLN A 651 19.56 15.56 -29.97
C GLN A 651 19.28 14.25 -29.22
N ALA A 652 18.34 14.24 -28.27
CA ALA A 652 17.97 13.02 -27.56
C ALA A 652 17.50 11.92 -28.52
N LEU A 653 16.63 12.25 -29.49
CA LEU A 653 16.15 11.29 -30.49
C LEU A 653 17.24 10.78 -31.44
N ASP A 654 18.27 11.58 -31.69
CA ASP A 654 19.40 11.19 -32.55
C ASP A 654 20.33 10.19 -31.84
N PHE A 655 20.50 10.32 -30.52
CA PHE A 655 21.41 9.48 -29.73
C PHE A 655 20.73 8.29 -29.03
N LEU A 656 19.42 8.33 -28.79
CA LEU A 656 18.67 7.23 -28.19
C LEU A 656 18.48 6.06 -29.19
N PRO A 657 18.98 4.85 -28.90
CA PRO A 657 18.73 3.67 -29.72
C PRO A 657 17.25 3.34 -29.83
N HIS A 658 16.89 2.55 -30.86
CA HIS A 658 15.51 2.09 -31.05
C HIS A 658 14.99 1.26 -29.88
N THR A 659 15.84 0.63 -29.06
CA THR A 659 15.42 -0.13 -27.88
C THR A 659 14.82 0.72 -26.77
N TYR A 660 15.11 2.03 -26.71
CA TYR A 660 14.62 2.95 -25.67
C TYR A 660 13.26 3.56 -26.05
N MET A 661 12.26 2.70 -26.32
CA MET A 661 10.96 3.07 -26.88
C MET A 661 10.23 4.14 -26.05
N THR A 662 10.11 3.95 -24.73
CA THR A 662 9.38 4.88 -23.84
C THR A 662 10.01 6.28 -23.82
N LEU A 663 11.34 6.39 -23.76
CA LEU A 663 12.02 7.70 -23.78
C LEU A 663 11.92 8.38 -25.14
N ARG A 664 12.00 7.60 -26.23
CA ARG A 664 11.78 8.13 -27.58
C ARG A 664 10.34 8.59 -27.79
N TYR A 665 9.36 7.85 -27.27
CA TYR A 665 7.95 8.25 -27.23
C TYR A 665 7.80 9.57 -26.47
N LEU A 666 8.29 9.67 -25.23
CA LEU A 666 8.19 10.90 -24.43
C LEU A 666 8.87 12.09 -25.11
N ALA A 667 10.02 11.88 -25.74
CA ALA A 667 10.70 12.93 -26.49
C ALA A 667 9.88 13.40 -27.70
N ALA A 668 9.34 12.46 -28.50
CA ALA A 668 8.48 12.76 -29.65
C ALA A 668 7.17 13.44 -29.23
N TYR A 669 6.53 12.98 -28.16
CA TYR A 669 5.33 13.57 -27.59
C TYR A 669 5.59 15.00 -27.08
N ARG A 670 6.73 15.25 -26.42
CA ARG A 670 7.11 16.61 -26.01
C ARG A 670 7.43 17.53 -27.18
N LEU A 671 7.90 17.00 -28.32
CA LEU A 671 8.02 17.77 -29.56
C LEU A 671 6.64 18.19 -30.10
N LEU A 672 5.61 17.35 -29.92
CA LEU A 672 4.22 17.67 -30.30
C LEU A 672 3.70 18.92 -29.56
N ASP A 673 3.86 18.97 -28.24
CA ASP A 673 3.51 20.15 -27.44
C ASP A 673 4.20 21.44 -27.95
N ARG A 674 5.46 21.31 -28.40
CA ARG A 674 6.24 22.45 -28.93
C ARG A 674 5.79 22.86 -30.32
N TYR A 675 5.32 21.92 -31.13
CA TYR A 675 4.75 22.21 -32.45
C TYR A 675 3.50 23.06 -32.31
N VAL A 676 2.56 22.65 -31.45
CA VAL A 676 1.34 23.43 -31.16
C VAL A 676 1.71 24.86 -30.78
N LEU A 677 2.70 25.05 -29.92
CA LEU A 677 3.12 26.38 -29.45
C LEU A 677 3.80 27.28 -30.51
N ASN A 678 4.45 26.72 -31.54
CA ASN A 678 5.36 27.47 -32.42
C ASN A 678 5.19 27.24 -33.94
N GLY A 679 4.32 26.33 -34.39
CA GLY A 679 3.99 26.14 -35.81
C GLY A 679 5.08 25.53 -36.72
N ASN A 680 6.08 24.83 -36.16
CA ASN A 680 7.22 24.34 -36.94
C ASN A 680 7.02 22.92 -37.51
N LEU A 681 6.67 22.81 -38.78
CA LEU A 681 6.35 21.55 -39.48
C LEU A 681 7.45 20.47 -39.39
N ALA A 682 8.73 20.85 -39.37
CA ALA A 682 9.82 19.87 -39.27
C ALA A 682 9.79 19.10 -37.95
N LEU A 683 9.23 19.68 -36.88
CA LEU A 683 9.11 19.02 -35.58
C LEU A 683 8.04 17.94 -35.58
N ILE A 684 6.89 18.20 -36.22
CA ILE A 684 5.81 17.20 -36.28
C ILE A 684 6.20 16.04 -37.18
N GLU A 685 6.92 16.28 -38.27
CA GLU A 685 7.44 15.20 -39.13
C GLU A 685 8.43 14.30 -38.38
N ARG A 686 9.39 14.90 -37.65
CA ARG A 686 10.36 14.13 -36.86
C ARG A 686 9.69 13.33 -35.74
N ALA A 687 8.72 13.93 -35.06
CA ALA A 687 7.93 13.26 -34.03
C ALA A 687 7.13 12.09 -34.63
N GLN A 688 6.42 12.33 -35.74
CA GLN A 688 5.63 11.32 -36.43
C GLN A 688 6.50 10.14 -36.91
N GLN A 689 7.64 10.39 -37.54
CA GLN A 689 8.58 9.33 -37.96
C GLN A 689 8.99 8.44 -36.78
N THR A 690 9.30 9.07 -35.64
CA THR A 690 9.69 8.35 -34.42
C THR A 690 8.53 7.49 -33.89
N LEU A 691 7.33 8.05 -33.81
CA LEU A 691 6.15 7.35 -33.30
C LEU A 691 5.71 6.19 -34.22
N VAL A 692 5.77 6.37 -35.54
CA VAL A 692 5.52 5.29 -36.51
C VAL A 692 6.54 4.15 -36.34
N THR A 693 7.81 4.50 -36.15
CA THR A 693 8.87 3.51 -35.89
C THR A 693 8.56 2.72 -34.62
N ILE A 694 8.27 3.39 -33.49
CA ILE A 694 7.93 2.73 -32.22
C ILE A 694 6.74 1.79 -32.41
N ARG A 695 5.68 2.25 -33.08
CA ARG A 695 4.49 1.42 -33.35
C ARG A 695 4.82 0.15 -34.15
N GLN A 696 5.77 0.22 -35.08
CA GLN A 696 6.13 -0.91 -35.95
C GLN A 696 7.12 -1.89 -35.31
N THR A 697 7.98 -1.41 -34.40
CA THR A 697 9.11 -2.21 -33.89
C THR A 697 9.02 -2.54 -32.41
N ALA A 698 8.07 -1.98 -31.65
CA ALA A 698 7.88 -2.33 -30.25
C ALA A 698 7.29 -3.74 -30.10
N ASP A 699 7.96 -4.59 -29.32
CA ASP A 699 7.46 -5.94 -29.00
C ASP A 699 6.33 -5.92 -27.95
N ASN A 700 6.35 -4.92 -27.05
CA ASN A 700 5.34 -4.78 -26.01
C ASN A 700 4.15 -3.93 -26.51
N ARG A 701 2.97 -4.29 -26.00
CA ARG A 701 1.71 -3.62 -26.37
C ARG A 701 1.61 -2.19 -25.85
N THR A 702 2.14 -1.93 -24.67
CA THR A 702 2.01 -0.63 -23.99
C THR A 702 2.68 0.48 -24.77
N ASP A 703 3.90 0.27 -25.28
CA ASP A 703 4.63 1.25 -26.08
C ASP A 703 3.96 1.47 -27.45
N GLN A 704 3.40 0.40 -28.05
CA GLN A 704 2.59 0.53 -29.27
C GLN A 704 1.38 1.44 -29.03
N LEU A 705 0.61 1.19 -27.96
CA LEU A 705 -0.57 2.00 -27.62
C LEU A 705 -0.19 3.45 -27.26
N GLN A 706 0.92 3.66 -26.55
CA GLN A 706 1.44 5.02 -26.30
C GLN A 706 1.74 5.75 -27.61
N ALA A 707 2.51 5.14 -28.51
CA ALA A 707 2.82 5.73 -29.80
C ALA A 707 1.55 6.01 -30.63
N MET A 708 0.55 5.12 -30.54
CA MET A 708 -0.73 5.31 -31.19
C MET A 708 -1.49 6.54 -30.67
N SER A 709 -1.48 6.79 -29.36
CA SER A 709 -2.18 7.97 -28.80
C SER A 709 -1.64 9.29 -29.36
N ALA A 710 -0.32 9.44 -29.45
CA ALA A 710 0.31 10.63 -30.01
C ALA A 710 0.10 10.76 -31.53
N LEU A 711 0.06 9.64 -32.27
CA LEU A 711 -0.28 9.64 -33.69
C LEU A 711 -1.73 10.05 -33.94
N GLY A 712 -2.67 9.62 -33.08
CA GLY A 712 -4.07 10.04 -33.12
C GLY A 712 -4.21 11.56 -33.06
N GLU A 713 -3.51 12.21 -32.13
CA GLU A 713 -3.47 13.67 -32.03
C GLU A 713 -2.85 14.35 -33.27
N ILE A 714 -1.78 13.77 -33.84
CA ILE A 714 -1.18 14.28 -35.08
C ILE A 714 -2.18 14.24 -36.25
N TYR A 715 -2.90 13.13 -36.39
CA TYR A 715 -3.91 12.98 -37.43
C TYR A 715 -5.09 13.94 -37.22
N ARG A 716 -5.54 14.11 -35.97
CA ARG A 716 -6.57 15.09 -35.60
C ARG A 716 -6.15 16.50 -36.01
N MET A 717 -4.94 16.94 -35.65
CA MET A 717 -4.44 18.27 -36.00
C MET A 717 -4.30 18.48 -37.51
N ARG A 718 -3.94 17.45 -38.27
CA ARG A 718 -3.90 17.50 -39.74
C ARG A 718 -5.28 17.50 -40.41
N GLY A 719 -6.34 17.42 -39.62
CA GLY A 719 -7.71 17.36 -40.11
C GLY A 719 -8.19 15.99 -40.54
N GLN A 720 -7.41 14.93 -40.35
CA GLN A 720 -7.78 13.56 -40.73
C GLN A 720 -8.64 12.92 -39.62
N LEU A 721 -9.81 13.50 -39.36
CA LEU A 721 -10.66 13.21 -38.22
C LEU A 721 -11.17 11.77 -38.22
N HIS A 722 -11.65 11.26 -39.36
CA HIS A 722 -12.14 9.88 -39.45
C HIS A 722 -11.03 8.86 -39.19
N GLN A 723 -9.83 9.12 -39.73
CA GLN A 723 -8.67 8.27 -39.49
C GLN A 723 -8.28 8.29 -38.01
N ALA A 724 -8.20 9.47 -37.39
CA ALA A 724 -7.88 9.62 -35.97
C ALA A 724 -8.91 8.92 -35.07
N HIS A 725 -10.20 9.09 -35.35
CA HIS A 725 -11.30 8.48 -34.61
C HIS A 725 -11.27 6.94 -34.71
N GLY A 726 -11.17 6.40 -35.93
CA GLY A 726 -11.04 4.95 -36.14
C GLY A 726 -9.80 4.37 -35.47
N PHE A 727 -8.70 5.13 -35.43
CA PHE A 727 -7.47 4.76 -34.77
C PHE A 727 -7.62 4.65 -33.24
N CYS A 728 -8.29 5.62 -32.62
CA CYS A 728 -8.58 5.63 -31.18
C CYS A 728 -9.54 4.50 -30.80
N ALA A 729 -10.62 4.32 -31.59
CA ALA A 729 -11.60 3.27 -31.35
C ALA A 729 -10.98 1.87 -31.41
N HIS A 730 -10.11 1.62 -32.38
CA HIS A 730 -9.40 0.34 -32.50
C HIS A 730 -8.46 0.09 -31.31
N ALA A 731 -7.73 1.12 -30.85
CA ALA A 731 -6.84 1.03 -29.69
C ALA A 731 -7.62 0.72 -28.39
N LEU A 732 -8.78 1.35 -28.19
CA LEU A 732 -9.64 1.13 -27.02
C LEU A 732 -10.28 -0.26 -27.02
N GLN A 733 -10.69 -0.79 -28.17
CA GLN A 733 -11.20 -2.17 -28.29
C GLN A 733 -10.11 -3.20 -27.95
N GLN A 734 -8.87 -2.89 -28.32
CA GLN A 734 -7.73 -3.74 -28.05
C GLN A 734 -7.39 -3.79 -26.55
N ASP A 735 -7.44 -2.66 -25.83
CA ASP A 735 -7.01 -2.59 -24.42
C ASP A 735 -7.77 -3.52 -23.47
N GLY A 736 -8.96 -4.00 -23.86
CA GLY A 736 -9.76 -4.95 -23.09
C GLY A 736 -10.43 -4.28 -21.89
N GLN A 737 -11.58 -4.79 -21.46
CA GLN A 737 -12.33 -4.28 -20.30
C GLN A 737 -11.54 -4.47 -18.99
N HIS A 738 -10.58 -3.60 -18.71
CA HIS A 738 -9.99 -3.48 -17.39
C HIS A 738 -10.88 -2.59 -16.52
N SER A 739 -11.18 -3.08 -15.31
CA SER A 739 -12.15 -2.51 -14.37
C SER A 739 -11.70 -1.21 -13.68
N SER A 740 -10.58 -0.61 -14.10
CA SER A 740 -9.98 0.57 -13.45
C SER A 740 -9.49 1.59 -14.48
N PRO A 741 -9.71 2.90 -14.26
CA PRO A 741 -9.22 3.96 -15.13
C PRO A 741 -7.70 3.95 -15.30
N GLY A 742 -7.23 4.07 -16.55
CA GLY A 742 -5.80 4.08 -16.91
C GLY A 742 -5.40 5.27 -17.78
N HIS A 743 -4.14 5.70 -17.69
CA HIS A 743 -3.63 6.88 -18.41
C HIS A 743 -3.82 6.81 -19.93
N ILE A 744 -3.44 5.68 -20.53
CA ILE A 744 -3.43 5.50 -22.00
C ILE A 744 -4.86 5.55 -22.57
N PRO A 745 -5.85 4.83 -22.01
CA PRO A 745 -7.26 5.02 -22.37
C PRO A 745 -7.72 6.47 -22.31
N CYS A 746 -7.37 7.20 -21.25
CA CYS A 746 -7.77 8.60 -21.13
C CYS A 746 -7.24 9.49 -22.26
N LEU A 747 -6.04 9.22 -22.79
CA LEU A 747 -5.52 9.96 -23.94
C LEU A 747 -6.37 9.73 -25.19
N PHE A 748 -6.72 8.47 -25.48
CA PHE A 748 -7.58 8.14 -26.63
C PHE A 748 -9.00 8.70 -26.48
N LEU A 749 -9.58 8.61 -25.28
CA LEU A 749 -10.91 9.14 -25.00
C LEU A 749 -10.95 10.67 -25.16
N LEU A 750 -9.90 11.39 -24.74
CA LEU A 750 -9.79 12.83 -24.97
C LEU A 750 -9.73 13.17 -26.46
N THR A 751 -8.88 12.48 -27.23
CA THR A 751 -8.79 12.68 -28.69
C THR A 751 -10.13 12.41 -29.35
N GLN A 752 -10.79 11.30 -28.99
CA GLN A 752 -12.08 10.91 -29.54
C GLN A 752 -13.18 11.94 -29.22
N SER A 753 -13.26 12.37 -27.95
CA SER A 753 -14.26 13.35 -27.51
C SER A 753 -14.04 14.72 -28.17
N THR A 754 -12.78 15.09 -28.46
CA THR A 754 -12.48 16.31 -29.23
C THR A 754 -12.96 16.20 -30.67
N ILE A 755 -12.85 15.03 -31.30
CA ILE A 755 -13.33 14.79 -32.67
C ILE A 755 -14.86 14.79 -32.73
N GLU A 756 -15.51 14.12 -31.78
CA GLU A 756 -16.98 14.07 -31.68
C GLU A 756 -17.57 15.46 -31.45
N LEU A 757 -16.89 16.28 -30.64
CA LEU A 757 -17.24 17.69 -30.51
C LEU A 757 -17.17 18.44 -31.86
N GLU A 758 -16.14 18.21 -32.69
CA GLU A 758 -16.04 18.84 -34.02
C GLU A 758 -17.16 18.40 -34.98
N TRP A 759 -17.61 17.15 -34.86
CA TRP A 759 -18.77 16.60 -35.55
C TRP A 759 -20.13 17.04 -34.96
N ASN A 760 -20.12 17.87 -33.91
CA ASN A 760 -21.29 18.34 -33.19
C ASN A 760 -22.07 17.23 -32.44
N ASP A 761 -21.43 16.08 -32.17
CA ASP A 761 -21.94 15.02 -31.31
C ASP A 761 -21.60 15.30 -29.84
N LEU A 762 -22.41 16.15 -29.21
CA LEU A 762 -22.18 16.62 -27.83
C LEU A 762 -22.37 15.51 -26.79
N GLU A 763 -23.29 14.57 -27.03
CA GLU A 763 -23.58 13.45 -26.14
C GLU A 763 -22.41 12.47 -26.15
N GLY A 764 -21.95 12.07 -27.35
CA GLY A 764 -20.79 11.21 -27.51
C GLY A 764 -19.54 11.79 -26.86
N ALA A 765 -19.29 13.10 -27.04
CA ALA A 765 -18.17 13.80 -26.43
C ALA A 765 -18.25 13.86 -24.89
N GLN A 766 -19.45 13.88 -24.31
CA GLN A 766 -19.65 13.98 -22.86
C GLN A 766 -19.60 12.63 -22.14
N ASP A 767 -20.10 11.56 -22.76
CA ASP A 767 -20.22 10.21 -22.16
C ASP A 767 -18.89 9.66 -21.61
N LYS A 768 -17.78 10.06 -22.21
CA LYS A 768 -16.43 9.55 -21.92
C LYS A 768 -15.70 10.34 -20.82
N LEU A 769 -16.17 11.54 -20.50
CA LEU A 769 -15.45 12.47 -19.62
C LEU A 769 -15.44 11.99 -18.16
N GLY A 770 -16.48 11.28 -17.71
CA GLY A 770 -16.57 10.73 -16.35
C GLY A 770 -15.39 9.81 -16.01
N TYR A 771 -15.01 8.94 -16.96
CA TYR A 771 -13.87 8.03 -16.82
C TYR A 771 -12.55 8.79 -16.69
N ILE A 772 -12.36 9.84 -17.49
CA ILE A 772 -11.15 10.68 -17.45
C ILE A 772 -11.08 11.45 -16.12
N MET A 773 -12.21 11.98 -15.65
CA MET A 773 -12.31 12.69 -14.37
C MET A 773 -11.96 11.79 -13.17
N GLU A 774 -12.49 10.56 -13.14
CA GLU A 774 -12.17 9.58 -12.10
C GLU A 774 -10.66 9.29 -12.08
N TYR A 775 -10.05 9.05 -13.24
CA TYR A 775 -8.60 8.85 -13.35
C TYR A 775 -7.80 10.06 -12.83
N ILE A 776 -8.20 11.28 -13.19
CA ILE A 776 -7.51 12.51 -12.77
C ILE A 776 -7.61 12.72 -11.26
N GLN A 777 -8.77 12.44 -10.65
CA GLN A 777 -8.96 12.56 -9.20
C GLN A 777 -8.00 11.66 -8.42
N HIS A 778 -7.78 10.43 -8.90
CA HIS A 778 -6.85 9.49 -8.27
C HIS A 778 -5.38 9.77 -8.61
N SER A 779 -5.09 10.09 -9.87
CA SER A 779 -3.71 10.24 -10.35
C SER A 779 -3.12 11.63 -10.09
N ARG A 780 -3.94 12.68 -9.96
CA ARG A 780 -3.53 14.10 -9.91
C ARG A 780 -2.70 14.53 -11.12
N ASN A 781 -3.06 14.05 -12.32
CA ASN A 781 -2.36 14.38 -13.56
C ASN A 781 -2.74 15.77 -14.09
N ILE A 782 -1.82 16.74 -14.00
CA ILE A 782 -2.09 18.15 -14.37
C ILE A 782 -2.25 18.34 -15.88
N GLU A 783 -1.45 17.64 -16.67
CA GLU A 783 -1.43 17.84 -18.12
C GLU A 783 -2.75 17.36 -18.72
N LEU A 784 -3.18 16.17 -18.28
CA LEU A 784 -4.45 15.58 -18.64
C LEU A 784 -5.63 16.43 -18.14
N HIS A 785 -5.53 16.96 -16.91
CA HIS A 785 -6.51 17.87 -16.35
C HIS A 785 -6.64 19.16 -17.18
N GLY A 786 -5.53 19.79 -17.55
CA GLY A 786 -5.56 20.99 -18.39
C GLY A 786 -6.21 20.76 -19.75
N ARG A 787 -5.97 19.60 -20.39
CA ARG A 787 -6.61 19.21 -21.67
C ARG A 787 -8.09 18.89 -21.49
N LEU A 788 -8.46 18.28 -20.37
CA LEU A 788 -9.86 18.04 -20.02
C LEU A 788 -10.61 19.36 -19.79
N CYS A 789 -10.03 20.33 -19.07
CA CYS A 789 -10.66 21.62 -18.82
C CYS A 789 -10.82 22.45 -20.12
N TRP A 790 -9.77 22.52 -20.96
CA TRP A 790 -9.85 22.35 -22.43
C TRP A 790 -11.23 22.05 -23.01
N LEU A 791 -11.43 20.75 -23.16
CA LEU A 791 -12.57 20.16 -23.81
C LEU A 791 -13.89 20.49 -23.10
N LEU A 792 -13.91 20.53 -21.76
CA LEU A 792 -15.08 20.87 -20.98
C LEU A 792 -15.53 22.31 -21.24
N PHE A 793 -14.60 23.26 -21.32
CA PHE A 793 -14.91 24.64 -21.66
C PHE A 793 -15.60 24.72 -23.04
N GLU A 794 -15.03 24.05 -24.04
CA GLU A 794 -15.59 24.01 -25.40
C GLU A 794 -16.95 23.31 -25.46
N LEU A 795 -17.13 22.22 -24.70
CA LEU A 795 -18.40 21.51 -24.58
C LEU A 795 -19.47 22.38 -23.90
N LYS A 796 -19.11 23.10 -22.84
CA LYS A 796 -20.00 24.04 -22.15
C LYS A 796 -20.41 25.21 -23.03
N LEU A 797 -19.48 25.74 -23.81
CA LEU A 797 -19.80 26.70 -24.87
C LEU A 797 -20.76 26.11 -25.92
N ALA A 798 -20.60 24.84 -26.26
CA ALA A 798 -21.48 24.16 -27.22
C ALA A 798 -22.90 23.91 -26.71
N GLN A 799 -23.06 23.84 -25.39
CA GLN A 799 -24.34 23.68 -24.69
C GLN A 799 -24.99 25.01 -24.30
N ASP A 800 -24.41 26.15 -24.72
CA ASP A 800 -24.79 27.51 -24.30
C ASP A 800 -24.74 27.78 -22.79
N ASP A 801 -24.03 26.93 -22.03
CA ASP A 801 -23.81 27.08 -20.59
C ASP A 801 -22.63 28.04 -20.34
N THR A 802 -22.88 29.34 -20.57
CA THR A 802 -21.86 30.39 -20.37
C THR A 802 -21.38 30.48 -18.92
N THR A 803 -22.25 30.19 -17.96
CA THR A 803 -21.91 30.14 -16.53
C THR A 803 -20.95 28.99 -16.22
N GLY A 804 -21.21 27.80 -16.74
CA GLY A 804 -20.32 26.65 -16.62
C GLY A 804 -19.00 26.89 -17.33
N ALA A 805 -19.01 27.48 -18.54
CA ALA A 805 -17.80 27.83 -19.27
C ALA A 805 -16.91 28.82 -18.49
N LEU A 806 -17.50 29.84 -17.85
CA LEU A 806 -16.77 30.76 -16.95
C LEU A 806 -16.18 30.04 -15.74
N ALA A 807 -16.94 29.13 -15.11
CA ALA A 807 -16.45 28.37 -13.97
C ALA A 807 -15.24 27.49 -14.34
N ILE A 808 -15.23 26.89 -15.54
CA ILE A 808 -14.08 26.14 -16.04
C ILE A 808 -12.88 27.06 -16.33
N LEU A 809 -13.09 28.26 -16.87
CA LEU A 809 -12.01 29.25 -17.04
C LEU A 809 -11.41 29.67 -15.69
N ASP A 810 -12.25 29.87 -14.67
CA ASP A 810 -11.81 30.17 -13.31
C ASP A 810 -11.05 28.98 -12.69
N GLU A 811 -11.49 27.75 -12.93
CA GLU A 811 -10.77 26.54 -12.53
C GLU A 811 -9.38 26.49 -13.16
N ILE A 812 -9.28 26.73 -14.47
CA ILE A 812 -8.01 26.77 -15.21
C ILE A 812 -7.08 27.87 -14.68
N GLU A 813 -7.61 29.02 -14.27
CA GLU A 813 -6.80 30.08 -13.66
C GLU A 813 -6.37 29.72 -12.22
N SER A 814 -7.26 29.12 -11.43
CA SER A 814 -7.02 28.77 -10.02
C SER A 814 -6.05 27.60 -9.82
N PHE A 815 -6.02 26.64 -10.75
CA PHE A 815 -5.24 25.41 -10.66
C PHE A 815 -3.72 25.64 -10.80
N TYR A 816 -3.30 26.81 -11.30
CA TYR A 816 -1.89 27.18 -11.48
C TYR A 816 -1.54 28.45 -10.67
N PRO A 817 -1.55 28.39 -9.33
CA PRO A 817 -1.34 29.58 -8.52
C PRO A 817 0.04 30.19 -8.75
N ASP A 818 0.13 31.53 -8.56
CA ASP A 818 1.32 32.38 -8.52
C ASP A 818 2.46 31.89 -7.60
N ARG A 819 2.27 30.77 -6.88
CA ARG A 819 3.17 30.17 -5.89
C ARG A 819 4.06 29.05 -6.42
N LEU A 820 4.21 28.87 -7.74
CA LEU A 820 5.23 28.01 -8.35
C LEU A 820 6.47 28.86 -8.72
N PRO A 821 7.46 29.02 -7.82
CA PRO A 821 8.56 29.97 -8.01
C PRO A 821 9.55 29.54 -9.11
N LEU A 822 9.41 28.33 -9.65
CA LEU A 822 10.25 27.80 -10.74
C LEU A 822 9.74 28.18 -12.15
N LEU A 823 8.52 28.70 -12.26
CA LEU A 823 8.00 29.36 -13.48
C LEU A 823 8.22 30.89 -13.42
N SER A 824 9.17 31.34 -12.59
CA SER A 824 9.51 32.74 -12.30
C SER A 824 10.02 33.55 -13.48
N ASN A 825 10.26 32.93 -14.64
CA ASN A 825 10.27 33.65 -15.89
C ASN A 825 8.83 33.89 -16.29
N GLY A 826 8.27 35.04 -15.89
CA GLY A 826 6.84 35.41 -16.00
C GLY A 826 6.16 35.22 -17.37
N HIS A 827 6.89 34.85 -18.42
CA HIS A 827 6.36 34.58 -19.74
C HIS A 827 5.30 33.46 -19.79
N TYR A 828 5.49 32.27 -19.19
CA TYR A 828 4.52 31.16 -19.35
C TYR A 828 3.18 31.41 -18.66
N LEU A 829 3.21 31.95 -17.44
CA LEU A 829 2.01 32.36 -16.70
C LEU A 829 1.30 33.53 -17.41
N THR A 830 2.06 34.51 -17.91
CA THR A 830 1.50 35.60 -18.72
C THR A 830 0.83 35.06 -19.98
N ILE A 831 1.46 34.13 -20.70
CA ILE A 831 0.89 33.52 -21.91
C ILE A 831 -0.45 32.83 -21.59
N ARG A 832 -0.52 32.01 -20.54
CA ARG A 832 -1.77 31.32 -20.18
C ARG A 832 -2.85 32.28 -19.70
N ARG A 833 -2.50 33.26 -18.88
CA ARG A 833 -3.44 34.28 -18.42
C ARG A 833 -4.03 35.05 -19.60
N SER A 834 -3.19 35.46 -20.56
CA SER A 834 -3.65 36.12 -21.78
C SER A 834 -4.54 35.22 -22.66
N MET A 835 -4.32 33.90 -22.67
CA MET A 835 -5.24 32.95 -23.33
C MET A 835 -6.61 32.89 -22.63
N VAL A 836 -6.62 32.83 -21.29
CA VAL A 836 -7.87 32.84 -20.50
C VAL A 836 -8.61 34.16 -20.70
N GLU A 837 -7.91 35.30 -20.68
CA GLU A 837 -8.49 36.63 -20.91
C GLU A 837 -9.06 36.78 -22.32
N ALA A 838 -8.42 36.21 -23.35
CA ALA A 838 -8.96 36.18 -24.71
C ALA A 838 -10.29 35.40 -24.78
N HIS A 839 -10.36 34.19 -24.20
CA HIS A 839 -11.60 33.40 -24.16
C HIS A 839 -12.69 34.04 -23.28
N ARG A 840 -12.33 34.68 -22.17
CA ARG A 840 -13.25 35.51 -21.38
C ARG A 840 -13.83 36.63 -22.22
N THR A 841 -13.01 37.27 -23.05
CA THR A 841 -13.47 38.32 -23.96
C THR A 841 -14.44 37.79 -25.00
N GLN A 842 -14.20 36.59 -25.54
CA GLN A 842 -15.16 35.94 -26.45
C GLN A 842 -16.51 35.67 -25.75
N LEU A 843 -16.50 35.22 -24.50
CA LEU A 843 -17.72 35.06 -23.69
C LEU A 843 -18.43 36.39 -23.43
N LEU A 844 -17.68 37.47 -23.13
CA LEU A 844 -18.25 38.81 -22.96
C LEU A 844 -18.97 39.28 -24.23
N LEU A 845 -18.38 39.03 -25.40
CA LEU A 845 -19.05 39.31 -26.68
C LEU A 845 -20.35 38.50 -26.82
N MET A 846 -20.35 37.22 -26.43
CA MET A 846 -21.56 36.37 -26.47
C MET A 846 -22.64 36.81 -25.49
N GLN A 847 -22.26 37.49 -24.41
CA GLN A 847 -23.18 38.02 -23.41
C GLN A 847 -23.71 39.43 -23.73
N GLY A 848 -23.21 40.07 -24.78
CA GLY A 848 -23.61 41.43 -25.10
C GLY A 848 -22.75 42.53 -24.45
N ASP A 849 -21.66 42.20 -23.73
CA ASP A 849 -20.85 43.19 -23.02
C ASP A 849 -19.71 43.75 -23.89
N LEU A 850 -20.09 44.59 -24.87
CA LEU A 850 -19.15 45.20 -25.82
C LEU A 850 -18.19 46.19 -25.12
N GLU A 851 -18.65 46.83 -24.04
CA GLU A 851 -17.84 47.82 -23.31
C GLU A 851 -16.60 47.15 -22.70
N ARG A 852 -16.77 46.06 -21.97
CA ARG A 852 -15.63 45.33 -21.38
C ARG A 852 -14.76 44.65 -22.42
N ALA A 853 -15.36 44.15 -23.51
CA ALA A 853 -14.59 43.61 -24.63
C ALA A 853 -13.69 44.67 -25.28
N ASN A 854 -14.17 45.90 -25.41
CA ASN A 854 -13.38 47.05 -25.88
C ASN A 854 -12.32 47.49 -24.87
N GLN A 855 -12.63 47.49 -23.57
CA GLN A 855 -11.62 47.75 -22.54
C GLN A 855 -10.45 46.76 -22.63
N TRP A 856 -10.75 45.46 -22.84
CA TRP A 856 -9.71 44.46 -23.09
C TRP A 856 -8.87 44.81 -24.33
N ARG A 857 -9.53 45.09 -25.47
CA ARG A 857 -8.88 45.49 -26.73
C ARG A 857 -7.89 46.65 -26.56
N TYR A 858 -8.22 47.67 -25.77
CA TYR A 858 -7.34 48.82 -25.53
C TYR A 858 -6.26 48.59 -24.47
N SER A 859 -6.53 47.69 -23.51
CA SER A 859 -5.57 47.36 -22.45
C SER A 859 -4.47 46.39 -22.91
N TYR A 860 -4.73 45.63 -23.98
CA TYR A 860 -3.88 44.51 -24.36
C TYR A 860 -2.67 44.93 -25.20
N THR A 861 -1.47 44.57 -24.75
CA THR A 861 -0.22 44.76 -25.52
C THR A 861 0.41 43.41 -25.86
N LEU A 862 0.47 43.06 -27.14
CA LEU A 862 1.11 41.82 -27.59
C LEU A 862 2.64 41.93 -27.51
N HIS A 863 3.29 41.01 -26.78
CA HIS A 863 4.75 40.94 -26.74
C HIS A 863 5.32 40.47 -28.10
N PRO A 864 6.39 41.10 -28.64
CA PRO A 864 6.99 40.72 -29.93
C PRO A 864 7.42 39.23 -30.04
N GLU A 865 7.80 38.63 -28.91
CA GLU A 865 8.21 37.22 -28.82
C GLU A 865 7.08 36.26 -28.40
N ALA A 866 5.81 36.68 -28.46
CA ALA A 866 4.68 35.82 -28.10
C ALA A 866 4.67 34.50 -28.91
N PRO A 867 4.37 33.34 -28.28
CA PRO A 867 4.20 32.08 -29.01
C PRO A 867 3.11 32.18 -30.08
N PHE A 868 3.17 31.28 -31.06
CA PHE A 868 2.22 31.26 -32.18
C PHE A 868 0.76 31.15 -31.70
N VAL A 869 0.47 30.21 -30.80
CA VAL A 869 -0.91 29.99 -30.27
C VAL A 869 -1.48 31.24 -29.64
N LEU A 870 -0.66 31.95 -28.86
CA LEU A 870 -1.10 33.16 -28.19
C LEU A 870 -1.45 34.24 -29.21
N ARG A 871 -0.59 34.44 -30.22
CA ARG A 871 -0.85 35.35 -31.33
C ARG A 871 -2.14 34.99 -32.06
N PHE A 872 -2.32 33.71 -32.39
CA PHE A 872 -3.53 33.21 -33.03
C PHE A 872 -4.78 33.57 -32.23
N MET A 873 -4.82 33.22 -30.94
CA MET A 873 -5.95 33.49 -30.05
C MET A 873 -6.27 34.98 -29.93
N ILE A 874 -5.25 35.82 -29.83
CA ILE A 874 -5.45 37.26 -29.65
C ILE A 874 -5.93 37.93 -30.93
N TYR A 875 -5.28 37.66 -32.06
CA TYR A 875 -5.67 38.32 -33.32
C TYR A 875 -7.06 37.89 -33.79
N THR A 876 -7.44 36.63 -33.57
CA THR A 876 -8.80 36.15 -33.84
C THR A 876 -9.82 36.83 -32.91
N THR A 877 -9.53 36.93 -31.62
CA THR A 877 -10.39 37.64 -30.65
C THR A 877 -10.49 39.14 -30.97
N LEU A 878 -9.39 39.80 -31.32
CA LEU A 878 -9.38 41.20 -31.75
C LEU A 878 -10.22 41.42 -33.02
N ALA A 879 -10.14 40.49 -33.97
CA ALA A 879 -10.98 40.53 -35.17
C ALA A 879 -12.47 40.39 -34.83
N GLN A 880 -12.84 39.48 -33.91
CA GLN A 880 -14.21 39.34 -33.43
C GLN A 880 -14.71 40.61 -32.71
N VAL A 881 -13.90 41.21 -31.83
CA VAL A 881 -14.23 42.50 -31.20
C VAL A 881 -14.41 43.60 -32.24
N ALA A 882 -13.52 43.68 -33.24
CA ALA A 882 -13.64 44.66 -34.32
C ALA A 882 -14.91 44.45 -35.17
N LEU A 883 -15.27 43.21 -35.49
CA LEU A 883 -16.52 42.90 -36.19
C LEU A 883 -17.76 43.26 -35.37
N ALA A 884 -17.75 43.00 -34.06
CA ALA A 884 -18.84 43.39 -33.16
C ALA A 884 -19.00 44.93 -33.08
N ASN A 885 -17.90 45.69 -33.21
CA ASN A 885 -17.92 47.16 -33.31
C ASN A 885 -18.27 47.68 -34.72
N GLN A 886 -18.60 46.82 -35.68
CA GLN A 886 -18.85 47.19 -37.08
C GLN A 886 -17.62 47.82 -37.78
N GLU A 887 -16.42 47.38 -37.42
CA GLU A 887 -15.13 47.83 -37.99
C GLU A 887 -14.45 46.73 -38.84
N PRO A 888 -15.04 46.29 -39.97
CA PRO A 888 -14.57 45.13 -40.72
C PRO A 888 -13.15 45.30 -41.31
N ALA A 889 -12.74 46.53 -41.62
CA ALA A 889 -11.38 46.82 -42.10
C ALA A 889 -10.31 46.53 -41.03
N LEU A 890 -10.58 46.85 -39.77
CA LEU A 890 -9.67 46.56 -38.66
C LEU A 890 -9.66 45.07 -38.33
N ALA A 891 -10.79 44.39 -38.49
CA ALA A 891 -10.86 42.93 -38.39
C ALA A 891 -9.96 42.25 -39.45
N LEU A 892 -10.07 42.64 -40.72
CA LEU A 892 -9.23 42.11 -41.79
C LEU A 892 -7.74 42.43 -41.58
N GLN A 893 -7.42 43.62 -41.04
CA GLN A 893 -6.05 43.97 -40.68
C GLN A 893 -5.49 43.03 -39.61
N ALA A 894 -6.25 42.74 -38.56
CA ALA A 894 -5.84 41.80 -37.51
C ALA A 894 -5.62 40.38 -38.05
N LEU A 895 -6.52 39.89 -38.92
CA LEU A 895 -6.42 38.56 -39.52
C LEU A 895 -5.25 38.45 -40.52
N SER A 896 -4.87 39.55 -41.18
CA SER A 896 -3.77 39.56 -42.15
C SER A 896 -2.42 39.15 -41.55
N GLU A 897 -2.19 39.42 -40.26
CA GLU A 897 -0.98 38.98 -39.57
C GLU A 897 -0.91 37.45 -39.40
N LEU A 898 -2.07 36.78 -39.28
CA LEU A 898 -2.15 35.32 -39.22
C LEU A 898 -2.09 34.67 -40.61
N LEU A 899 -2.73 35.28 -41.61
CA LEU A 899 -2.71 34.79 -43.00
C LEU A 899 -1.28 34.78 -43.60
N ARG A 900 -0.39 35.68 -43.16
CA ARG A 900 1.02 35.66 -43.57
C ARG A 900 1.78 34.40 -43.13
N ILE A 901 1.32 33.74 -42.07
CA ILE A 901 1.94 32.56 -41.47
C ILE A 901 1.01 31.34 -41.53
N GLU A 902 0.06 31.35 -42.47
CA GLU A 902 -0.95 30.31 -42.65
C GLU A 902 -0.36 28.89 -42.78
N ALA A 903 0.73 28.75 -43.54
CA ALA A 903 1.44 27.48 -43.70
C ALA A 903 2.05 26.91 -42.40
N GLN A 904 2.13 27.72 -41.33
CA GLN A 904 2.65 27.32 -40.03
C GLN A 904 1.53 26.99 -39.02
N ILE A 905 0.25 27.15 -39.41
CA ILE A 905 -0.89 26.86 -38.54
C ILE A 905 -0.93 25.34 -38.27
N PRO A 906 -0.87 24.92 -36.99
CA PRO A 906 -0.65 23.51 -36.65
C PRO A 906 -1.89 22.63 -36.74
N ASP A 907 -3.09 23.23 -36.73
CA ASP A 907 -4.36 22.53 -36.63
C ASP A 907 -5.33 23.03 -37.73
N LEU A 908 -5.95 22.11 -38.48
CA LEU A 908 -6.92 22.46 -39.52
C LEU A 908 -8.12 23.22 -38.95
N SER A 909 -8.59 22.89 -37.74
CA SER A 909 -9.69 23.61 -37.08
C SER A 909 -9.38 25.11 -36.92
N TRP A 910 -8.12 25.45 -36.62
CA TRP A 910 -7.67 26.83 -36.46
C TRP A 910 -7.58 27.54 -37.81
N LEU A 911 -7.16 26.83 -38.85
CA LEU A 911 -7.14 27.36 -40.20
C LEU A 911 -8.57 27.66 -40.70
N LEU A 912 -9.51 26.75 -40.46
CA LEU A 912 -10.93 26.96 -40.74
C LEU A 912 -11.47 28.16 -39.96
N HIS A 913 -11.19 28.25 -38.65
CA HIS A 913 -11.59 29.38 -37.81
C HIS A 913 -11.11 30.73 -38.37
N LEU A 914 -9.84 30.80 -38.81
CA LEU A 914 -9.26 31.99 -39.43
C LEU A 914 -10.00 32.38 -40.72
N TYR A 915 -10.24 31.43 -41.63
CA TYR A 915 -10.93 31.72 -42.89
C TYR A 915 -12.40 32.05 -42.72
N ILE A 916 -13.11 31.43 -41.76
CA ILE A 916 -14.49 31.79 -41.44
C ILE A 916 -14.55 33.25 -40.98
N LEU A 917 -13.68 33.67 -40.05
CA LEU A 917 -13.62 35.08 -39.62
C LEU A 917 -13.28 36.03 -40.77
N GLN A 918 -12.40 35.62 -41.68
CA GLN A 918 -12.07 36.41 -42.88
C GLN A 918 -13.29 36.56 -43.79
N ALA A 919 -14.02 35.48 -44.07
CA ALA A 919 -15.23 35.51 -44.89
C ALA A 919 -16.31 36.41 -44.26
N LEU A 920 -16.52 36.31 -42.95
CA LEU A 920 -17.45 37.17 -42.21
C LEU A 920 -17.04 38.65 -42.26
N ALA A 921 -15.75 38.94 -42.14
CA ALA A 921 -15.24 40.31 -42.23
C ALA A 921 -15.35 40.91 -43.64
N LEU A 922 -15.08 40.11 -44.68
CA LEU A 922 -15.28 40.52 -46.08
C LEU A 922 -16.75 40.78 -46.37
N GLU A 923 -17.66 39.94 -45.87
CA GLU A 923 -19.09 40.12 -46.01
C GLU A 923 -19.58 41.39 -45.31
N ALA A 924 -19.13 41.64 -44.08
CA ALA A 924 -19.44 42.86 -43.34
C ALA A 924 -18.87 44.12 -44.01
N GLN A 925 -17.78 44.01 -44.77
CA GLN A 925 -17.22 45.11 -45.57
C GLN A 925 -17.96 45.34 -46.90
N GLY A 926 -18.90 44.47 -47.28
CA GLY A 926 -19.61 44.52 -48.56
C GLY A 926 -18.85 43.87 -49.73
N GLN A 927 -17.76 43.14 -49.47
CA GLN A 927 -16.97 42.43 -50.50
C GLN A 927 -17.53 41.03 -50.77
N HIS A 928 -18.80 40.97 -51.16
CA HIS A 928 -19.61 39.74 -51.26
C HIS A 928 -18.99 38.63 -52.13
N SER A 929 -18.38 38.97 -53.27
CA SER A 929 -17.78 37.97 -54.17
C SER A 929 -16.54 37.31 -53.55
N GLN A 930 -15.70 38.09 -52.85
CA GLN A 930 -14.51 37.56 -52.16
C GLN A 930 -14.90 36.76 -50.93
N ALA A 931 -15.91 37.23 -50.17
CA ALA A 931 -16.47 36.50 -49.05
C ALA A 931 -17.02 35.12 -49.48
N SER A 932 -17.72 35.07 -50.62
CA SER A 932 -18.28 33.83 -51.18
C SER A 932 -17.20 32.84 -51.60
N LEU A 933 -16.12 33.30 -52.25
CA LEU A 933 -14.98 32.43 -52.61
C LEU A 933 -14.24 31.91 -51.38
N CYS A 934 -14.08 32.76 -50.36
CA CYS A 934 -13.41 32.39 -49.12
C CYS A 934 -14.21 31.32 -48.36
N ILE A 935 -15.53 31.52 -48.19
CA ILE A 935 -16.37 30.53 -47.51
C ILE A 935 -16.51 29.24 -48.32
N GLU A 936 -16.57 29.31 -49.65
CA GLU A 936 -16.57 28.14 -50.54
C GLU A 936 -15.33 27.27 -50.33
N HIS A 937 -14.14 27.89 -50.38
CA HIS A 937 -12.88 27.20 -50.12
C HIS A 937 -12.86 26.57 -48.71
N THR A 938 -13.36 27.30 -47.71
CA THR A 938 -13.40 26.84 -46.33
C THR A 938 -14.34 25.65 -46.14
N LEU A 939 -15.52 25.67 -46.77
CA LEU A 939 -16.48 24.56 -46.77
C LEU A 939 -15.90 23.34 -47.48
N ALA A 940 -15.19 23.53 -48.60
CA ALA A 940 -14.54 22.44 -49.31
C ALA A 940 -13.47 21.73 -48.47
N LEU A 941 -12.73 22.47 -47.63
CA LEU A 941 -11.76 21.91 -46.68
C LEU A 941 -12.43 21.20 -45.50
N GLY A 942 -13.49 21.78 -44.94
CA GLY A 942 -14.18 21.24 -43.77
C GLY A 942 -15.07 20.02 -44.05
N GLN A 943 -15.69 19.95 -45.24
CA GLN A 943 -16.69 18.93 -45.57
C GLN A 943 -16.13 17.51 -45.60
N ALA A 944 -14.89 17.33 -46.06
CA ALA A 944 -14.30 16.01 -46.26
C ALA A 944 -14.19 15.22 -44.95
N GLU A 945 -14.06 15.95 -43.84
CA GLU A 945 -13.80 15.40 -42.51
C GLU A 945 -14.91 15.74 -41.52
N GLY A 946 -15.99 16.36 -41.99
CA GLY A 946 -17.23 16.56 -41.22
C GLY A 946 -17.21 17.71 -40.22
N TYR A 947 -16.37 18.73 -40.39
CA TYR A 947 -16.29 19.85 -39.44
C TYR A 947 -17.61 20.62 -39.36
N ILE A 948 -18.29 20.61 -38.21
CA ILE A 948 -19.53 21.38 -38.00
C ILE A 948 -19.31 22.42 -36.91
N ARG A 949 -18.77 22.01 -35.76
CA ARG A 949 -18.65 22.86 -34.57
C ARG A 949 -17.77 24.08 -34.81
N THR A 950 -16.65 23.92 -35.51
CA THR A 950 -15.79 25.05 -35.87
C THR A 950 -16.55 26.14 -36.64
N PHE A 951 -17.47 25.79 -37.55
CA PHE A 951 -18.30 26.77 -38.27
C PHE A 951 -19.27 27.49 -37.34
N LEU A 952 -19.99 26.74 -36.50
CA LEU A 952 -21.01 27.27 -35.59
C LEU A 952 -20.40 28.16 -34.50
N LYS A 953 -19.31 27.70 -33.85
CA LYS A 953 -18.60 28.45 -32.81
C LYS A 953 -18.05 29.76 -33.34
N THR A 954 -17.44 29.74 -34.52
CA THR A 954 -16.79 30.93 -35.08
C THR A 954 -17.80 32.00 -35.51
N SER A 955 -18.98 31.55 -35.93
CA SER A 955 -20.05 32.40 -36.42
C SER A 955 -21.09 32.74 -35.36
N THR A 956 -20.99 32.26 -34.12
CA THR A 956 -22.06 32.40 -33.10
C THR A 956 -22.58 33.85 -32.95
N LEU A 957 -21.66 34.82 -32.91
CA LEU A 957 -21.97 36.25 -32.80
C LEU A 957 -22.46 36.88 -34.11
N PHE A 958 -22.11 36.25 -35.23
CA PHE A 958 -22.28 36.74 -36.59
C PHE A 958 -23.12 35.77 -37.41
N ALA A 959 -24.01 35.01 -36.75
CA ALA A 959 -24.80 33.96 -37.37
C ALA A 959 -25.61 34.48 -38.58
N PRO A 960 -26.18 35.70 -38.57
CA PRO A 960 -26.84 36.27 -39.75
C PRO A 960 -25.91 36.47 -40.96
N LEU A 961 -24.64 36.82 -40.73
CA LEU A 961 -23.67 36.99 -41.81
C LEU A 961 -23.27 35.64 -42.42
N LEU A 962 -23.08 34.61 -41.58
CA LEU A 962 -22.83 33.26 -42.07
C LEU A 962 -24.05 32.73 -42.84
N ASP A 963 -25.25 32.91 -42.30
CA ASP A 963 -26.50 32.46 -42.93
C ASP A 963 -26.71 33.07 -44.32
N SER A 964 -26.50 34.39 -44.44
CA SER A 964 -26.49 35.12 -45.72
C SER A 964 -25.49 34.55 -46.72
N LEU A 965 -24.25 34.26 -46.27
CA LEU A 965 -23.21 33.68 -47.12
C LEU A 965 -23.56 32.28 -47.61
N LEU A 966 -24.08 31.42 -46.72
CA LEU A 966 -24.45 30.05 -47.04
C LEU A 966 -25.66 30.01 -48.00
N HIS A 967 -26.67 30.86 -47.80
CA HIS A 967 -27.80 30.97 -48.73
C HIS A 967 -27.38 31.48 -50.11
N ARG A 968 -26.55 32.53 -50.18
CA ARG A 968 -26.03 33.03 -51.46
C ARG A 968 -25.22 31.97 -52.21
N LEU A 969 -24.45 31.17 -51.48
CA LEU A 969 -23.66 30.10 -52.06
C LEU A 969 -24.54 28.96 -52.59
N LEU A 970 -25.61 28.58 -51.87
CA LEU A 970 -26.61 27.63 -52.36
C LEU A 970 -27.31 28.13 -53.64
N ASP A 971 -27.72 29.39 -53.66
CA ASP A 971 -28.35 29.99 -54.83
C ASP A 971 -27.41 29.93 -56.04
N ARG A 972 -26.13 30.28 -55.86
CA ARG A 972 -25.14 30.19 -56.94
C ARG A 972 -24.90 28.74 -57.40
N LEU A 973 -24.75 27.79 -56.48
CA LEU A 973 -24.54 26.37 -56.82
C LEU A 973 -25.75 25.80 -57.58
N SER A 974 -26.97 26.21 -57.22
CA SER A 974 -28.20 25.80 -57.93
C SER A 974 -28.28 26.34 -59.36
N LEU A 975 -27.68 27.52 -59.62
CA LEU A 975 -27.61 28.13 -60.95
C LEU A 975 -26.48 27.54 -61.82
N GLU A 976 -25.48 26.91 -61.20
CA GLU A 976 -24.27 26.37 -61.86
C GLU A 976 -24.33 24.85 -62.15
N GLU A 977 -25.42 24.15 -61.82
CA GLU A 977 -25.65 22.70 -62.08
C GLU A 977 -25.43 22.23 -63.54
N ASN A 978 -25.27 23.15 -64.49
CA ASN A 978 -25.12 22.88 -65.93
C ASN A 978 -23.72 23.16 -66.53
N ARG A 979 -22.64 23.35 -65.75
CA ARG A 979 -21.27 23.52 -66.29
C ARG A 979 -20.31 22.37 -65.94
N PRO A 980 -19.35 22.03 -66.84
CA PRO A 980 -18.35 20.99 -66.60
C PRO A 980 -17.38 21.37 -65.46
N PRO A 981 -16.76 20.37 -64.80
CA PRO A 981 -16.17 20.54 -63.48
C PRO A 981 -14.94 21.45 -63.51
N ILE A 982 -14.96 22.49 -62.67
CA ILE A 982 -13.78 23.26 -62.29
C ILE A 982 -12.95 22.40 -61.33
N THR A 983 -11.63 22.55 -61.37
CA THR A 983 -10.58 21.71 -60.74
C THR A 983 -10.54 21.68 -59.21
N LEU A 984 -11.54 22.23 -58.50
CA LEU A 984 -11.63 22.21 -57.03
C LEU A 984 -12.91 21.48 -56.60
N PRO A 985 -12.87 20.62 -55.56
CA PRO A 985 -14.07 19.96 -55.06
C PRO A 985 -15.04 21.00 -54.51
N LEU A 986 -16.18 21.16 -55.18
CA LEU A 986 -17.26 22.05 -54.72
C LEU A 986 -17.85 21.53 -53.40
N PRO A 987 -18.31 22.41 -52.51
CA PRO A 987 -18.99 22.00 -51.29
C PRO A 987 -20.36 21.37 -51.61
N ALA A 988 -20.65 20.23 -50.99
CA ALA A 988 -21.90 19.51 -51.19
C ALA A 988 -23.10 20.30 -50.60
N PRO A 989 -24.20 20.49 -51.35
CA PRO A 989 -25.39 21.18 -50.85
C PRO A 989 -25.94 20.59 -49.54
N ALA A 990 -25.88 19.27 -49.36
CA ALA A 990 -26.32 18.59 -48.14
C ALA A 990 -25.54 19.02 -46.88
N TYR A 991 -24.23 19.25 -47.01
CA TYR A 991 -23.39 19.72 -45.92
C TYR A 991 -23.72 21.17 -45.55
N ILE A 992 -23.96 22.03 -46.55
CA ILE A 992 -24.40 23.40 -46.32
C ILE A 992 -25.77 23.45 -45.62
N HIS A 993 -26.71 22.60 -46.04
CA HIS A 993 -28.00 22.48 -45.38
C HIS A 993 -27.89 22.02 -43.92
N THR A 994 -26.94 21.14 -43.61
CA THR A 994 -26.66 20.72 -42.24
C THR A 994 -26.17 21.90 -41.41
N LEU A 995 -25.20 22.68 -41.92
CA LEU A 995 -24.72 23.89 -41.24
C LEU A 995 -25.83 24.93 -41.04
N LEU A 996 -26.68 25.17 -42.05
CA LEU A 996 -27.83 26.06 -41.93
C LEU A 996 -28.84 25.58 -40.88
N ALA A 997 -29.12 24.27 -40.82
CA ALA A 997 -30.04 23.71 -39.85
C ALA A 997 -29.55 23.92 -38.41
N GLU A 998 -28.27 23.64 -38.16
CA GLU A 998 -27.63 23.83 -36.85
C GLU A 998 -27.44 25.33 -36.50
N ASN A 999 -27.23 26.20 -37.49
CA ASN A 999 -27.06 27.64 -37.28
C ASN A 999 -28.35 28.37 -36.85
N LYS A 1000 -29.54 27.78 -37.07
CA LYS A 1000 -30.84 28.37 -36.67
C LYS A 1000 -30.94 28.69 -35.18
N HIS A 1001 -30.32 27.85 -34.36
CA HIS A 1001 -30.26 28.06 -32.92
C HIS A 1001 -29.50 29.36 -32.58
N TYR A 1002 -28.34 29.56 -33.20
CA TYR A 1002 -27.49 30.74 -33.01
C TYR A 1002 -28.05 32.01 -33.64
N LEU A 1003 -28.84 31.91 -34.71
CA LEU A 1003 -29.60 33.05 -35.24
C LEU A 1003 -30.54 33.63 -34.18
N THR A 1004 -31.24 32.78 -33.44
CA THR A 1004 -32.16 33.22 -32.37
C THR A 1004 -31.38 33.93 -31.26
N ILE A 1005 -30.24 33.39 -30.84
CA ILE A 1005 -29.37 34.00 -29.81
C ILE A 1005 -28.81 35.34 -30.30
N SER A 1006 -28.30 35.41 -31.53
CA SER A 1006 -27.74 36.63 -32.12
C SER A 1006 -28.78 37.76 -32.21
N THR A 1007 -30.02 37.44 -32.61
CA THR A 1007 -31.11 38.43 -32.66
C THR A 1007 -31.48 38.97 -31.28
N LEU A 1008 -31.56 38.11 -30.26
CA LEU A 1008 -31.83 38.54 -28.88
C LEU A 1008 -30.75 39.48 -28.34
N LEU A 1009 -29.48 39.22 -28.66
CA LEU A 1009 -28.37 40.07 -28.27
C LEU A 1009 -28.43 41.43 -29.00
N GLN A 1010 -28.71 41.45 -30.30
CA GLN A 1010 -28.84 42.69 -31.10
C GLN A 1010 -29.99 43.61 -30.63
N ASP A 1011 -31.11 43.04 -30.16
CA ASP A 1011 -32.23 43.80 -29.60
C ASP A 1011 -31.90 44.45 -28.25
N GLN A 1012 -31.05 43.80 -27.43
CA GLN A 1012 -30.52 44.40 -26.20
C GLN A 1012 -29.56 45.56 -26.50
N TYR A 1013 -28.69 45.41 -27.51
CA TYR A 1013 -27.73 46.43 -27.93
C TYR A 1013 -28.36 47.70 -28.49
N THR A 1014 -29.40 47.57 -29.32
CA THR A 1014 -30.08 48.72 -29.95
C THR A 1014 -30.88 49.56 -28.95
N SER A 1015 -31.29 48.96 -27.83
CA SER A 1015 -32.01 49.63 -26.74
C SER A 1015 -31.10 50.55 -25.90
N GLU A 1016 -29.82 50.21 -25.72
CA GLU A 1016 -28.86 51.01 -24.93
C GLU A 1016 -28.09 52.05 -25.77
N THR A 1017 -27.85 51.79 -27.07
CA THR A 1017 -27.06 52.70 -27.94
C THR A 1017 -27.78 54.00 -28.34
N GLN A 1018 -29.09 54.14 -28.10
CA GLN A 1018 -29.78 55.42 -28.34
C GLN A 1018 -29.49 56.49 -27.27
N VAL A 1019 -28.90 56.15 -26.12
CA VAL A 1019 -28.63 57.12 -25.04
C VAL A 1019 -27.22 57.72 -25.10
N GLN A 1020 -26.26 57.13 -25.83
CA GLN A 1020 -24.84 57.53 -25.77
C GLN A 1020 -24.24 58.10 -27.07
N LYS A 1021 -25.05 58.69 -27.96
CA LYS A 1021 -24.57 59.33 -29.21
C LYS A 1021 -24.17 60.81 -29.11
N GLN A 1022 -23.81 61.30 -27.93
CA GLN A 1022 -23.17 62.62 -27.82
C GLN A 1022 -21.90 62.60 -26.97
N VAL A 1023 -20.84 63.03 -27.65
CA VAL A 1023 -19.48 63.34 -27.16
C VAL A 1023 -18.55 62.13 -27.06
N LEU A 1024 -17.60 62.05 -27.99
CA LEU A 1024 -16.16 62.08 -27.68
C LEU A 1024 -15.35 62.17 -28.99
N GLN A 1025 -14.81 63.36 -29.25
CA GLN A 1025 -13.64 63.54 -30.13
C GLN A 1025 -12.38 63.01 -29.40
N PRO A 1026 -11.36 62.54 -30.14
CA PRO A 1026 -10.18 61.93 -29.56
C PRO A 1026 -9.23 63.00 -29.00
N THR A 1027 -9.07 63.04 -27.68
CA THR A 1027 -8.03 63.85 -27.04
C THR A 1027 -6.81 62.97 -26.76
N GLN A 1028 -5.64 63.43 -27.22
CA GLN A 1028 -4.32 62.84 -27.00
C GLN A 1028 -4.03 62.53 -25.51
N PRO A 1029 -3.14 61.56 -25.22
CA PRO A 1029 -2.82 61.14 -23.86
C PRO A 1029 -2.01 62.23 -23.16
N GLN A 1030 -2.64 62.94 -22.21
CA GLN A 1030 -1.90 63.75 -21.24
C GLN A 1030 -1.30 62.84 -20.18
N VAL A 1031 0.03 62.74 -20.24
CA VAL A 1031 0.90 62.31 -19.15
C VAL A 1031 0.66 63.24 -17.95
N GLY A 1032 0.27 62.65 -16.82
CA GLY A 1032 0.30 63.28 -15.50
C GLY A 1032 -1.07 63.48 -14.83
N ALA A 1033 -1.46 62.54 -13.98
CA ALA A 1033 -2.39 62.81 -12.88
C ALA A 1033 -1.83 62.19 -11.57
N PRO A 1034 -2.01 62.87 -10.43
CA PRO A 1034 -1.15 62.75 -9.26
C PRO A 1034 -1.52 61.53 -8.40
N ALA A 1035 -0.54 61.04 -7.64
CA ALA A 1035 -0.75 60.03 -6.61
C ALA A 1035 -1.96 60.41 -5.73
N LEU A 1036 -2.97 59.54 -5.71
CA LEU A 1036 -4.14 59.65 -4.82
C LEU A 1036 -3.66 59.67 -3.36
N SER A 1037 -3.44 60.86 -2.80
CA SER A 1037 -3.10 61.00 -1.39
C SER A 1037 -4.36 60.87 -0.55
N MET A 1038 -4.55 59.66 -0.01
CA MET A 1038 -5.52 59.41 1.06
C MET A 1038 -4.97 60.02 2.34
N SER A 1039 -5.81 60.76 3.08
CA SER A 1039 -5.40 61.25 4.39
C SER A 1039 -5.23 60.08 5.35
N ARG A 1040 -4.37 60.22 6.37
CA ARG A 1040 -4.15 59.18 7.39
C ARG A 1040 -5.47 58.67 7.99
N ARG A 1041 -6.45 59.56 8.17
CA ARG A 1041 -7.77 59.22 8.71
C ARG A 1041 -8.66 58.45 7.74
N GLU A 1042 -8.55 58.73 6.44
CA GLU A 1042 -9.24 57.96 5.40
C GLU A 1042 -8.64 56.55 5.27
N ASN A 1043 -7.32 56.40 5.44
CA ASN A 1043 -6.67 55.09 5.48
C ASN A 1043 -7.07 54.28 6.73
N ASP A 1044 -7.14 54.90 7.91
CA ASP A 1044 -7.62 54.22 9.13
C ASP A 1044 -9.05 53.70 8.96
N VAL A 1045 -9.95 54.53 8.40
CA VAL A 1045 -11.34 54.15 8.11
C VAL A 1045 -11.38 53.03 7.07
N LEU A 1046 -10.59 53.12 6.00
CA LEU A 1046 -10.53 52.13 4.93
C LEU A 1046 -9.96 50.77 5.38
N ALA A 1047 -8.97 50.77 6.27
CA ALA A 1047 -8.39 49.56 6.85
C ALA A 1047 -9.40 48.82 7.76
N LEU A 1048 -10.13 49.56 8.60
CA LEU A 1048 -11.22 48.98 9.40
C LEU A 1048 -12.40 48.53 8.52
N LEU A 1049 -12.65 49.26 7.42
CA LEU A 1049 -13.64 48.87 6.41
C LEU A 1049 -13.33 47.49 5.82
N ALA A 1050 -12.06 47.28 5.45
CA ALA A 1050 -11.54 46.05 4.86
C ALA A 1050 -11.53 44.87 5.84
N ARG A 1051 -11.48 45.13 7.14
CA ARG A 1051 -11.61 44.14 8.22
C ARG A 1051 -13.06 43.79 8.57
N GLY A 1052 -14.04 44.37 7.88
CA GLY A 1052 -15.46 44.02 8.04
C GLY A 1052 -16.21 44.80 9.11
N PHE A 1053 -15.61 45.85 9.71
CA PHE A 1053 -16.24 46.63 10.78
C PHE A 1053 -17.39 47.49 10.23
N SER A 1054 -18.56 47.47 10.85
CA SER A 1054 -19.68 48.36 10.49
C SER A 1054 -19.37 49.83 10.80
N ASP A 1055 -20.07 50.77 10.17
CA ASP A 1055 -19.78 52.20 10.32
C ASP A 1055 -19.90 52.69 11.78
N LYS A 1056 -20.77 52.06 12.58
CA LYS A 1056 -20.91 52.31 14.02
C LYS A 1056 -19.73 51.75 14.83
N GLU A 1057 -19.16 50.63 14.41
CA GLU A 1057 -17.98 50.04 15.04
C GLU A 1057 -16.72 50.83 14.68
N ILE A 1058 -16.57 51.26 13.43
CA ILE A 1058 -15.49 52.18 13.00
C ILE A 1058 -15.55 53.49 13.78
N ALA A 1059 -16.76 54.03 13.99
CA ALA A 1059 -16.97 55.23 14.79
C ALA A 1059 -16.50 55.05 16.24
N ARG A 1060 -16.80 53.90 16.86
CA ARG A 1060 -16.33 53.57 18.23
C ARG A 1060 -14.82 53.38 18.28
N GLU A 1061 -14.27 52.59 17.36
CA GLU A 1061 -12.84 52.23 17.32
C GLU A 1061 -11.94 53.44 17.09
N LEU A 1062 -12.41 54.38 16.25
CA LEU A 1062 -11.67 55.61 15.98
C LEU A 1062 -12.05 56.77 16.91
N THR A 1063 -12.96 56.59 17.89
CA THR A 1063 -13.51 57.69 18.73
C THR A 1063 -14.05 58.87 17.90
N LEU A 1064 -14.84 58.55 16.87
CA LEU A 1064 -15.51 59.51 15.99
C LEU A 1064 -17.04 59.41 16.12
N ALA A 1065 -17.76 60.48 15.77
CA ALA A 1065 -19.20 60.39 15.58
C ALA A 1065 -19.53 59.59 14.29
N PRO A 1066 -20.62 58.79 14.23
CA PRO A 1066 -20.99 58.04 13.02
C PRO A 1066 -21.19 58.91 11.78
N SER A 1067 -21.64 60.16 11.96
CA SER A 1067 -21.75 61.16 10.89
C SER A 1067 -20.39 61.50 10.26
N THR A 1068 -19.32 61.51 11.05
CA THR A 1068 -17.94 61.77 10.60
C THR A 1068 -17.38 60.60 9.79
N VAL A 1069 -17.68 59.35 10.18
CA VAL A 1069 -17.30 58.16 9.41
C VAL A 1069 -17.98 58.15 8.04
N ASN A 1070 -19.28 58.50 7.98
CA ASN A 1070 -19.99 58.64 6.70
C ASN A 1070 -19.39 59.74 5.80
N ALA A 1071 -18.93 60.85 6.38
CA ALA A 1071 -18.24 61.90 5.63
C ALA A 1071 -16.88 61.41 5.06
N HIS A 1072 -16.12 60.63 5.84
CA HIS A 1072 -14.90 60.00 5.36
C HIS A 1072 -15.18 58.96 4.28
N LEU A 1073 -16.21 58.12 4.45
CA LEU A 1073 -16.61 57.14 3.44
C LEU A 1073 -17.02 57.77 2.13
N LYS A 1074 -17.78 58.88 2.16
CA LYS A 1074 -18.16 59.62 0.95
C LYS A 1074 -16.94 60.19 0.22
N ARG A 1075 -15.94 60.67 0.97
CA ARG A 1075 -14.66 61.15 0.40
C ARG A 1075 -13.81 59.99 -0.14
N ILE A 1076 -13.74 58.87 0.57
CA ILE A 1076 -13.06 57.65 0.12
C ILE A 1076 -13.69 57.16 -1.19
N TYR A 1077 -15.02 57.08 -1.25
CA TYR A 1077 -15.76 56.66 -2.44
C TYR A 1077 -15.54 57.62 -3.61
N SER A 1078 -15.55 58.92 -3.34
CA SER A 1078 -15.25 59.93 -4.36
C SER A 1078 -13.80 59.88 -4.85
N LYS A 1079 -12.82 59.64 -3.97
CA LYS A 1079 -11.40 59.56 -4.33
C LYS A 1079 -11.06 58.27 -5.07
N LEU A 1080 -11.70 57.16 -4.70
CA LEU A 1080 -11.53 55.87 -5.37
C LEU A 1080 -12.46 55.70 -6.59
N GLN A 1081 -13.33 56.68 -6.87
CA GLN A 1081 -14.37 56.64 -7.92
C GLN A 1081 -15.23 55.37 -7.87
N VAL A 1082 -15.76 55.06 -6.69
CA VAL A 1082 -16.60 53.87 -6.43
C VAL A 1082 -17.90 54.29 -5.77
N HIS A 1083 -18.95 53.47 -5.90
CA HIS A 1083 -20.28 53.78 -5.38
C HIS A 1083 -20.72 52.85 -4.25
N SER A 1084 -19.93 51.83 -3.93
CA SER A 1084 -20.25 50.85 -2.89
C SER A 1084 -19.06 50.50 -2.02
N ARG A 1085 -19.37 50.03 -0.82
CA ARG A 1085 -18.40 49.53 0.17
C ARG A 1085 -17.53 48.40 -0.37
N ALA A 1086 -18.13 47.46 -1.09
CA ALA A 1086 -17.41 46.34 -1.69
C ALA A 1086 -16.44 46.80 -2.79
N GLN A 1087 -16.88 47.72 -3.66
CA GLN A 1087 -16.02 48.31 -4.68
C GLN A 1087 -14.87 49.13 -4.08
N ALA A 1088 -15.10 49.84 -2.98
CA ALA A 1088 -14.05 50.58 -2.28
C ALA A 1088 -12.96 49.67 -1.70
N ILE A 1089 -13.34 48.53 -1.12
CA ILE A 1089 -12.38 47.54 -0.60
C ILE A 1089 -11.63 46.89 -1.76
N TYR A 1090 -12.33 46.52 -2.83
CA TYR A 1090 -11.72 45.92 -4.02
C TYR A 1090 -10.71 46.87 -4.67
N GLN A 1091 -11.09 48.13 -4.91
CA GLN A 1091 -10.17 49.11 -5.50
C GLN A 1091 -9.00 49.47 -4.59
N ALA A 1092 -9.24 49.56 -3.28
CA ALA A 1092 -8.15 49.82 -2.35
C ALA A 1092 -7.13 48.67 -2.27
N ARG A 1093 -7.55 47.42 -2.48
CA ARG A 1093 -6.64 46.25 -2.63
C ARG A 1093 -5.86 46.32 -3.94
N LEU A 1094 -6.52 46.70 -5.04
CA LEU A 1094 -5.92 46.84 -6.36
C LEU A 1094 -4.84 47.95 -6.37
N LEU A 1095 -5.05 49.01 -5.59
CA LEU A 1095 -4.15 50.15 -5.42
C LEU A 1095 -3.14 50.00 -4.25
N ARG A 1096 -3.11 48.86 -3.54
CA ARG A 1096 -2.22 48.57 -2.38
C ARG A 1096 -2.24 49.65 -1.28
N LEU A 1097 -3.42 50.15 -0.92
CA LEU A 1097 -3.56 51.25 0.06
C LEU A 1097 -3.51 50.80 1.53
N PHE A 1098 -3.47 49.50 1.81
CA PHE A 1098 -3.23 48.91 3.14
C PHE A 1098 -2.62 47.51 3.02
N ASP A 1099 -1.73 47.15 3.95
CA ASP A 1099 -1.13 45.81 4.06
C ASP A 1099 -1.97 44.92 4.99
N LEU A 1100 -2.18 43.66 4.62
CA LEU A 1100 -2.78 42.61 5.46
C LEU A 1100 -1.76 41.50 5.71
#